data_AF-A0A831TU36-F1
#
_entry.id   AF-A0A831TU36-F1
#
_cell.length_a   1.000
_cell.length_b   1.000
_cell.length_c   1.000
_cell.angle_alpha   90.00
_cell.angle_beta   90.00
_cell.angle_gamma   90.00
#
_symmetry.space_group_name_H-M   'P 1'
#
loop_
_entity.id
_entity.type
_entity.pdbx_description
1 polymer ?
#
loop_
_entity_poly.entity_id
_entity_poly.type
_entity_poly.pdbx_seq_one_letter_code
_entity_poly.pdbx_strand_id
1 'polypeptide(L)'
;MNNLTKKLPASSLLVKLGIATQLLLFLVLMSGNYSYALVDTSTTTISSGNSSTTFGDTVTFKGRVLDTTNIPPTGTLTFMSGNDVLGIETLVTNSSPLNISSMPSSSGYTPPANWNYQCTTCPVIEWGDYVYWVFSASNNSSNYNIVAYDSDKTIVKQVPVAGDRYIAAITDNSNGTITLTGQGGTVNVNLSLLDIAEAEFTTTSLAVGTHSITATYSGDDNHTSSVSNTVTQIVIDVSYTVSFDSNGGTDVASQSVLNNGTATSPTAPTKAGYTFAGWYSNIGLTSVYSFGTPVTADTTLYAGWTINYGLDGTGPNLAENSTGSGYPSISASFTCCQNQDNPWYAINGVFSLNRWTNYGGNSTDWLAINFGSATTFNKVNLYLFNDGGGVQPPGSYNVQYWNGSVWVDAANQVKSPVTPSGSHYSIATEANTLNTVTFDTVVAQQIRVVFTNGSGYVGIVELEIFYEAPIPLGDGTSSSPYQLSNIKHLQFMADHLSSHYILINNIDMANVTWTPIGATSSFEGRLDGQGYSLRDLSINSNTDNIGLFGIIGSSGVVKNLTIDSAVVVGNSKVGALAGTSQGNIDNVIVNNANVSGTDYVGGLIGNHELGTIKDSHFSGVVSGAHFVGGLTGASSASVTESSSAATVTGTGYYIAGLVGYLHSDYGLIANSYASGNITGPSNTGGLVGQNAGATITNSFALGSVSSGGALVGYNFNGFIIDSYASGLVNGSGQSLTEGTAVTNSSWKPYIAYFDSNGGTTVNIRGLNSGDLVTAPTQPTKAGHTFVGWYSDAGLSTSYTFDTVITAYTPIYAKWLINSYTITYNSNGGEQDADPTSQTVIYGNTVGSLPVAPTRVEHIFTGWTTEANGGGTAFDAATVVTGSVTVYAQWTINSYTVTFNTDGGSPVISQTVIYNEMASEPSAPTKAGYIFANWYTDTDYATTFHFASTPITADTTIHALWISYLGAEALVNIAELHQTQVAIDAAYATVLELIDSVEKTELIARILIVQDLIDLTTIEIDDIVKLITEGTLQQKDINQDGSFDSLDVQIMLQRIS
;
A
#
# COMPACT_ATOMS: atom_id res chain seq x y z
N MET A 1 65.77 -12.01 10.03
CA MET A 1 65.94 -13.13 10.98
C MET A 1 66.64 -12.64 12.23
N ASN A 2 66.19 -13.16 13.38
CA ASN A 2 66.96 -13.46 14.60
C ASN A 2 67.53 -12.33 15.49
N ASN A 3 66.91 -12.29 16.68
CA ASN A 3 67.52 -12.23 18.01
C ASN A 3 67.79 -10.87 18.68
N LEU A 4 66.77 -10.42 19.41
CA LEU A 4 66.88 -9.57 20.59
C LEU A 4 67.76 -10.20 21.68
N THR A 5 68.43 -9.36 22.49
CA THR A 5 68.41 -9.52 23.97
C THR A 5 68.59 -8.18 24.72
N LYS A 6 67.49 -7.71 25.33
CA LYS A 6 67.32 -6.92 26.58
C LYS A 6 68.40 -5.95 27.12
N LYS A 7 67.93 -4.70 27.38
CA LYS A 7 68.26 -3.77 28.51
C LYS A 7 69.68 -3.15 28.53
N LEU A 8 69.94 -1.88 28.91
CA LEU A 8 69.15 -0.71 29.39
C LEU A 8 69.93 0.61 28.98
N PRO A 9 69.59 1.86 29.38
CA PRO A 9 69.56 2.99 28.43
C PRO A 9 70.73 4.00 28.49
N ALA A 10 70.71 4.90 27.48
CA ALA A 10 71.24 6.27 27.48
C ALA A 10 72.75 6.50 27.73
N SER A 11 73.54 6.59 26.65
CA SER A 11 74.58 7.64 26.50
C SER A 11 75.25 7.65 25.11
N SER A 12 75.45 8.88 24.58
CA SER A 12 76.50 9.30 23.64
C SER A 12 76.93 8.38 22.48
N LEU A 13 76.47 8.71 21.26
CA LEU A 13 77.27 8.56 20.03
C LEU A 13 77.77 9.94 19.53
N LEU A 14 78.27 10.74 20.48
CA LEU A 14 79.08 11.93 20.22
C LEU A 14 80.56 11.54 20.41
N VAL A 15 81.45 12.15 19.62
CA VAL A 15 82.91 11.94 19.64
C VAL A 15 83.38 10.60 19.06
N LYS A 16 83.26 10.44 17.73
CA LYS A 16 84.34 9.92 16.86
C LYS A 16 84.05 10.05 15.35
N LEU A 17 83.91 11.29 14.86
CA LEU A 17 84.32 11.62 13.49
C LEU A 17 84.79 13.09 13.32
N GLY A 18 85.50 13.60 14.32
CA GLY A 18 86.52 14.61 14.01
C GLY A 18 87.60 13.95 13.15
N ILE A 19 88.19 14.69 12.19
CA ILE A 19 89.18 14.21 11.21
C ILE A 19 88.58 13.37 10.05
N ALA A 20 87.33 13.66 9.65
CA ALA A 20 86.91 13.58 8.24
C ALA A 20 86.70 14.97 7.61
N THR A 21 86.73 16.02 8.43
CA THR A 21 86.34 17.40 8.12
C THR A 21 87.48 18.31 7.64
N GLN A 22 88.64 17.75 7.26
CA GLN A 22 89.80 18.52 6.78
C GLN A 22 90.36 18.09 5.41
N LEU A 23 89.84 17.03 4.78
CA LEU A 23 90.32 16.57 3.46
C LEU A 23 89.34 16.79 2.31
N LEU A 24 88.05 17.04 2.59
CA LEU A 24 87.08 17.45 1.56
C LEU A 24 87.09 18.97 1.29
N LEU A 25 87.68 19.76 2.20
CA LEU A 25 87.73 21.23 2.16
C LEU A 25 88.79 21.79 1.18
N PHE A 26 89.53 20.93 0.45
CA PHE A 26 90.54 21.36 -0.52
C PHE A 26 90.28 20.86 -1.96
N LEU A 27 89.28 20.01 -2.18
CA LEU A 27 88.90 19.56 -3.54
C LEU A 27 87.73 20.35 -4.15
N VAL A 28 87.07 21.20 -3.37
CA VAL A 28 86.03 22.15 -3.84
C VAL A 28 86.60 23.58 -3.96
N LEU A 29 87.88 23.69 -4.34
CA LEU A 29 88.58 24.96 -4.59
C LEU A 29 88.88 25.21 -6.08
N MET A 30 88.28 24.43 -6.99
CA MET A 30 88.26 24.73 -8.42
C MET A 30 86.84 24.60 -8.99
N SER A 31 86.40 25.66 -9.69
CA SER A 31 85.09 25.83 -10.35
C SER A 31 83.84 25.73 -9.45
N GLY A 32 83.68 26.70 -8.54
CA GLY A 32 82.42 26.93 -7.81
C GLY A 32 81.80 28.30 -8.14
N ASN A 33 81.02 28.37 -9.22
CA ASN A 33 80.02 29.43 -9.44
C ASN A 33 78.64 28.78 -9.37
N TYR A 34 78.10 28.66 -8.15
CA TYR A 34 76.71 28.28 -7.92
C TYR A 34 76.09 29.29 -6.97
N SER A 35 75.13 30.06 -7.48
CA SER A 35 74.29 30.94 -6.68
C SER A 35 73.31 30.08 -5.87
N TYR A 36 73.28 30.26 -4.55
CA TYR A 36 72.21 29.70 -3.73
C TYR A 36 70.93 30.50 -3.97
N ALA A 37 69.86 29.84 -4.42
CA ALA A 37 68.52 30.41 -4.39
C ALA A 37 68.00 30.40 -2.95
N LEU A 38 67.44 31.51 -2.50
CA LEU A 38 66.68 31.58 -1.26
C LEU A 38 65.25 31.10 -1.57
N VAL A 39 64.82 30.01 -0.92
CA VAL A 39 63.42 29.57 -0.92
C VAL A 39 62.65 30.50 0.02
N ASP A 40 61.53 31.06 -0.43
CA ASP A 40 60.83 32.12 0.29
C ASP A 40 59.62 31.60 1.09
N THR A 41 59.13 32.40 2.04
CA THR A 41 58.11 31.98 3.01
C THR A 41 56.69 32.14 2.47
N SER A 42 55.98 31.03 2.23
CA SER A 42 54.55 31.04 1.89
C SER A 42 53.64 31.21 3.11
N THR A 43 52.41 31.68 2.90
CA THR A 43 51.34 31.70 3.92
C THR A 43 50.07 31.05 3.39
N THR A 44 49.54 30.05 4.08
CA THR A 44 48.26 29.41 3.73
C THR A 44 47.11 30.03 4.53
N THR A 45 45.91 30.11 3.95
CA THR A 45 44.65 30.51 4.62
C THR A 45 43.51 29.56 4.22
N ILE A 46 42.44 29.50 5.02
CA ILE A 46 41.25 28.68 4.75
C ILE A 46 39.95 29.39 5.19
N SER A 47 38.87 29.17 4.44
CA SER A 47 37.50 29.58 4.75
C SER A 47 36.47 28.46 4.51
N SER A 48 35.25 28.61 5.04
CA SER A 48 34.08 27.76 4.74
C SER A 48 32.87 28.61 4.37
N GLY A 49 31.95 28.06 3.58
CA GLY A 49 30.75 28.79 3.15
C GLY A 49 29.70 29.01 4.25
N ASN A 50 29.65 28.10 5.24
CA ASN A 50 28.79 28.17 6.43
C ASN A 50 29.59 27.70 7.65
N SER A 51 29.14 28.03 8.86
CA SER A 51 29.76 27.60 10.13
C SER A 51 28.98 26.50 10.88
N SER A 52 27.75 26.20 10.45
CA SER A 52 26.93 25.11 10.98
C SER A 52 26.08 24.49 9.87
N THR A 53 25.88 23.17 9.93
CA THR A 53 25.05 22.37 9.02
C THR A 53 24.41 21.19 9.76
N THR A 54 23.50 20.47 9.10
CA THR A 54 22.94 19.20 9.58
C THR A 54 23.84 18.03 9.14
N PHE A 55 23.77 16.90 9.84
CA PHE A 55 24.46 15.68 9.42
C PHE A 55 23.96 15.21 8.04
N GLY A 56 24.91 14.98 7.12
CA GLY A 56 24.64 14.63 5.72
C GLY A 56 24.57 15.83 4.75
N ASP A 57 24.50 17.07 5.25
CA ASP A 57 24.58 18.26 4.40
C ASP A 57 25.98 18.42 3.76
N THR A 58 26.02 19.01 2.56
CA THR A 58 27.26 19.31 1.85
C THR A 58 27.98 20.53 2.46
N VAL A 59 29.25 20.37 2.84
CA VAL A 59 30.12 21.42 3.35
C VAL A 59 31.33 21.58 2.42
N THR A 60 31.63 22.83 2.03
CA THR A 60 32.78 23.19 1.18
C THR A 60 33.75 24.09 1.93
N PHE A 61 35.05 23.77 1.80
CA PHE A 61 36.18 24.50 2.37
C PHE A 61 37.11 24.97 1.25
N LYS A 62 37.46 26.26 1.25
CA LYS A 62 38.36 26.88 0.27
C LYS A 62 39.69 27.21 0.94
N GLY A 63 40.79 26.68 0.40
CA GLY A 63 42.15 26.93 0.90
C GLY A 63 42.97 27.70 -0.14
N ARG A 64 43.80 28.64 0.32
CA ARG A 64 44.57 29.58 -0.51
C ARG A 64 46.01 29.66 -0.05
N VAL A 65 46.97 29.65 -0.98
CA VAL A 65 48.41 29.81 -0.69
C VAL A 65 48.91 31.13 -1.26
N LEU A 66 49.51 31.95 -0.39
CA LEU A 66 50.04 33.27 -0.70
C LEU A 66 51.57 33.24 -0.81
N ASP A 67 52.08 34.01 -1.76
CA ASP A 67 53.49 34.10 -2.17
C ASP A 67 54.01 35.56 -2.11
N THR A 68 55.31 35.71 -1.88
CA THR A 68 56.07 36.98 -1.83
C THR A 68 57.06 37.17 -3.00
N THR A 69 57.32 36.13 -3.80
CA THR A 69 58.33 36.08 -4.89
C THR A 69 57.80 36.47 -6.27
N ASN A 70 56.47 36.47 -6.45
CA ASN A 70 55.74 36.56 -7.72
C ASN A 70 55.86 35.30 -8.61
N ILE A 71 56.09 34.13 -8.01
CA ILE A 71 56.00 32.82 -8.65
C ILE A 71 54.75 32.12 -8.08
N PRO A 72 53.78 31.66 -8.89
CA PRO A 72 52.59 31.00 -8.34
C PRO A 72 52.96 29.71 -7.59
N PRO A 73 52.45 29.49 -6.35
CA PRO A 73 52.59 28.22 -5.65
C PRO A 73 51.94 27.06 -6.41
N THR A 74 52.57 25.89 -6.34
CA THR A 74 52.15 24.68 -7.05
C THR A 74 52.10 23.46 -6.12
N GLY A 75 51.37 22.40 -6.48
CA GLY A 75 51.25 21.20 -5.66
C GLY A 75 49.88 21.06 -5.02
N THR A 76 49.80 20.66 -3.74
CA THR A 76 48.54 20.25 -3.11
C THR A 76 48.30 20.88 -1.73
N LEU A 77 47.02 21.04 -1.39
CA LEU A 77 46.53 21.34 -0.05
C LEU A 77 45.89 20.10 0.57
N THR A 78 46.33 19.74 1.78
CA THR A 78 45.72 18.69 2.59
C THR A 78 44.75 19.31 3.59
N PHE A 79 43.46 19.02 3.45
CA PHE A 79 42.40 19.47 4.36
C PHE A 79 42.28 18.48 5.53
N MET A 80 42.22 18.98 6.76
CA MET A 80 42.22 18.17 7.98
C MET A 80 41.16 18.63 8.99
N SER A 81 40.55 17.69 9.70
CA SER A 81 39.78 17.92 10.93
C SER A 81 40.62 17.49 12.12
N GLY A 82 41.23 18.45 12.82
CA GLY A 82 42.22 18.15 13.86
C GLY A 82 43.45 17.44 13.28
N ASN A 83 43.60 16.14 13.55
CA ASN A 83 44.68 15.30 13.01
C ASN A 83 44.23 14.41 11.83
N ASP A 84 42.93 14.33 11.55
CA ASP A 84 42.37 13.42 10.56
C ASP A 84 42.32 14.11 9.18
N VAL A 85 42.89 13.47 8.16
CA VAL A 85 42.85 13.98 6.78
C VAL A 85 41.46 13.76 6.20
N LEU A 86 40.83 14.85 5.76
CA LEU A 86 39.52 14.84 5.09
C LEU A 86 39.68 14.66 3.58
N GLY A 87 40.68 15.31 2.98
CA GLY A 87 40.95 15.29 1.54
C GLY A 87 42.27 15.94 1.18
N ILE A 88 42.74 15.70 -0.05
CA ILE A 88 43.95 16.31 -0.61
C ILE A 88 43.60 16.81 -2.01
N GLU A 89 43.66 18.13 -2.20
CA GLU A 89 43.27 18.78 -3.44
C GLU A 89 44.46 19.48 -4.09
N THR A 90 44.44 19.60 -5.42
CA THR A 90 45.52 20.23 -6.19
C THR A 90 45.29 21.73 -6.29
N LEU A 91 46.35 22.52 -6.09
CA LEU A 91 46.32 23.97 -6.30
C LEU A 91 46.07 24.28 -7.78
N VAL A 92 45.04 25.08 -8.03
CA VAL A 92 44.72 25.66 -9.34
C VAL A 92 44.95 27.17 -9.29
N THR A 93 45.30 27.75 -10.44
CA THR A 93 45.38 29.21 -10.63
C THR A 93 44.23 29.70 -11.51
N ASN A 94 44.09 31.03 -11.65
CA ASN A 94 42.95 31.63 -12.32
C ASN A 94 42.88 31.25 -13.82
N SER A 95 41.85 30.51 -14.19
CA SER A 95 41.59 30.09 -15.58
C SER A 95 40.38 30.77 -16.23
N SER A 96 39.63 31.57 -15.47
CA SER A 96 38.52 32.39 -15.95
C SER A 96 38.98 33.42 -17.01
N PRO A 97 38.10 33.85 -17.93
CA PRO A 97 38.40 34.96 -18.83
C PRO A 97 38.59 36.26 -18.03
N LEU A 98 39.56 37.07 -18.45
CA LEU A 98 39.87 38.36 -17.84
C LEU A 98 38.95 39.45 -18.38
N ASN A 99 38.34 40.23 -17.49
CA ASN A 99 37.55 41.41 -17.84
C ASN A 99 38.25 42.68 -17.36
N ILE A 100 38.11 43.77 -18.11
CA ILE A 100 38.62 45.10 -17.72
C ILE A 100 37.42 46.04 -17.58
N SER A 101 37.21 46.56 -16.38
CA SER A 101 36.11 47.46 -16.03
C SER A 101 36.64 48.76 -15.42
N SER A 102 35.76 49.73 -15.14
CA SER A 102 36.13 50.97 -14.42
C SER A 102 35.63 50.91 -12.98
N MET A 103 36.50 51.17 -12.01
CA MET A 103 36.11 51.10 -10.61
C MET A 103 35.04 52.16 -10.25
N PRO A 104 33.91 51.80 -9.62
CA PRO A 104 32.88 52.76 -9.23
C PRO A 104 33.36 53.65 -8.06
N SER A 105 32.94 54.92 -8.06
CA SER A 105 33.43 55.97 -7.15
C SER A 105 33.09 55.80 -5.65
N SER A 106 32.46 54.68 -5.27
CA SER A 106 32.10 54.32 -3.89
C SER A 106 32.27 52.82 -3.62
N SER A 107 33.25 52.18 -4.26
CA SER A 107 33.45 50.72 -4.28
C SER A 107 33.79 50.10 -2.91
N GLY A 108 34.35 50.89 -1.98
CA GLY A 108 34.69 50.45 -0.61
C GLY A 108 36.01 49.68 -0.47
N TYR A 109 36.80 49.56 -1.54
CA TYR A 109 38.16 49.02 -1.49
C TYR A 109 39.12 50.12 -1.00
N THR A 110 39.99 49.80 -0.04
CA THR A 110 40.95 50.76 0.52
C THR A 110 42.33 50.61 -0.16
N PRO A 111 42.93 51.70 -0.66
CA PRO A 111 44.28 51.65 -1.21
C PRO A 111 45.32 51.35 -0.11
N PRO A 112 46.46 50.69 -0.44
CA PRO A 112 47.55 50.47 0.51
C PRO A 112 48.08 51.78 1.09
N ALA A 113 48.45 51.76 2.37
CA ALA A 113 49.03 52.93 3.04
C ALA A 113 50.31 53.42 2.32
N ASN A 114 50.52 54.74 2.33
CA ASN A 114 51.68 55.45 1.77
C ASN A 114 51.71 55.65 0.24
N TRP A 115 50.64 55.32 -0.49
CA TRP A 115 50.52 55.57 -1.94
C TRP A 115 49.40 56.58 -2.22
N ASN A 116 49.73 57.75 -2.77
CA ASN A 116 48.77 58.83 -3.02
C ASN A 116 48.12 58.67 -4.42
N TYR A 117 46.80 58.58 -4.45
CA TYR A 117 45.99 58.27 -5.63
C TYR A 117 45.62 59.52 -6.44
N GLN A 118 45.78 59.48 -7.77
CA GLN A 118 45.34 60.54 -8.69
C GLN A 118 44.59 59.96 -9.89
N CYS A 119 43.35 59.57 -9.65
CA CYS A 119 42.40 59.07 -10.64
C CYS A 119 40.98 59.18 -10.07
N THR A 120 39.93 59.18 -10.90
CA THR A 120 38.53 59.18 -10.42
C THR A 120 37.68 58.06 -10.99
N THR A 121 38.15 57.40 -12.05
CA THR A 121 37.46 56.29 -12.75
C THR A 121 38.50 55.30 -13.29
N CYS A 122 39.41 54.84 -12.43
CA CYS A 122 40.53 54.03 -12.89
C CYS A 122 40.10 52.63 -13.35
N PRO A 123 40.75 52.09 -14.40
CA PRO A 123 40.51 50.72 -14.83
C PRO A 123 40.96 49.73 -13.75
N VAL A 124 40.18 48.67 -13.59
CA VAL A 124 40.48 47.49 -12.77
C VAL A 124 40.36 46.25 -13.64
N ILE A 125 40.98 45.17 -13.19
CA ILE A 125 40.95 43.88 -13.84
C ILE A 125 40.12 42.95 -12.95
N GLU A 126 39.04 42.41 -13.49
CA GLU A 126 38.21 41.38 -12.85
C GLU A 126 38.64 40.03 -13.43
N TRP A 127 39.19 39.15 -12.57
CA TRP A 127 39.76 37.88 -13.02
C TRP A 127 39.67 36.81 -11.93
N GLY A 128 38.96 35.71 -12.22
CA GLY A 128 38.55 34.76 -11.18
C GLY A 128 37.56 35.41 -10.19
N ASP A 129 37.68 35.06 -8.91
CA ASP A 129 36.90 35.65 -7.81
C ASP A 129 37.45 37.02 -7.34
N TYR A 130 38.37 37.62 -8.11
CA TYR A 130 39.22 38.73 -7.66
C TYR A 130 39.10 40.00 -8.49
N VAL A 131 39.26 41.13 -7.80
CA VAL A 131 39.40 42.46 -8.40
C VAL A 131 40.83 42.94 -8.19
N TYR A 132 41.59 43.08 -9.28
CA TYR A 132 42.95 43.61 -9.28
C TYR A 132 42.94 45.10 -9.65
N TRP A 133 43.46 45.93 -8.74
CA TRP A 133 43.52 47.39 -8.91
C TRP A 133 44.97 47.85 -9.05
N VAL A 134 45.25 48.65 -10.08
CA VAL A 134 46.59 49.16 -10.38
C VAL A 134 46.77 50.57 -9.81
N PHE A 135 47.73 50.72 -8.89
CA PHE A 135 48.15 51.99 -8.32
C PHE A 135 49.44 52.52 -8.95
N SER A 136 49.65 53.83 -8.91
CA SER A 136 50.90 54.50 -9.33
C SER A 136 51.48 55.32 -8.18
N ALA A 137 52.81 55.39 -8.08
CA ALA A 137 53.46 56.14 -7.00
C ALA A 137 53.34 57.67 -7.16
N SER A 138 53.02 58.37 -6.08
CA SER A 138 52.87 59.83 -6.06
C SER A 138 54.17 60.63 -6.00
N ASN A 139 55.29 59.95 -5.76
CA ASN A 139 56.62 60.54 -5.58
C ASN A 139 57.40 60.70 -6.90
N ASN A 140 56.72 60.61 -8.06
CA ASN A 140 57.33 60.53 -9.40
C ASN A 140 58.29 59.34 -9.60
N SER A 141 58.25 58.28 -8.79
CA SER A 141 58.99 57.05 -9.11
C SER A 141 58.31 56.29 -10.27
N SER A 142 59.13 55.74 -11.14
CA SER A 142 58.73 54.95 -12.32
C SER A 142 58.27 53.53 -11.94
N ASN A 143 57.24 53.43 -11.09
CA ASN A 143 56.68 52.16 -10.62
C ASN A 143 55.15 52.20 -10.49
N TYR A 144 54.50 51.15 -11.00
CA TYR A 144 53.13 50.76 -10.69
C TYR A 144 53.12 49.69 -9.59
N ASN A 145 51.93 49.44 -9.02
CA ASN A 145 51.72 48.41 -8.02
C ASN A 145 50.31 47.82 -8.18
N ILE A 146 50.22 46.53 -8.52
CA ILE A 146 48.95 45.84 -8.80
C ILE A 146 48.51 45.10 -7.54
N VAL A 147 47.31 45.39 -7.02
CA VAL A 147 46.81 44.83 -5.77
C VAL A 147 45.54 44.04 -6.05
N ALA A 148 45.56 42.75 -5.72
CA ALA A 148 44.42 41.86 -5.79
C ALA A 148 43.58 41.96 -4.51
N TYR A 149 42.27 42.04 -4.68
CA TYR A 149 41.30 41.99 -3.60
C TYR A 149 40.29 40.86 -3.82
N ASP A 150 39.90 40.18 -2.76
CA ASP A 150 38.80 39.19 -2.78
C ASP A 150 37.42 39.83 -2.56
N SER A 151 36.38 38.99 -2.49
CA SER A 151 34.98 39.39 -2.29
C SER A 151 34.75 40.23 -1.02
N ASP A 152 35.52 39.93 0.04
CA ASP A 152 35.49 40.64 1.32
C ASP A 152 36.32 41.93 1.31
N LYS A 153 36.88 42.28 0.14
CA LYS A 153 37.69 43.47 -0.13
C LYS A 153 38.98 43.50 0.67
N THR A 154 39.49 42.34 1.08
CA THR A 154 40.80 42.22 1.74
C THR A 154 41.91 42.15 0.70
N ILE A 155 43.11 42.61 1.01
CA ILE A 155 44.25 42.54 0.09
C ILE A 155 44.84 41.12 0.16
N VAL A 156 44.84 40.43 -0.98
CA VAL A 156 45.28 39.03 -1.08
C VAL A 156 46.56 38.86 -1.89
N LYS A 157 46.91 39.80 -2.78
CA LYS A 157 48.20 39.84 -3.48
C LYS A 157 48.61 41.28 -3.79
N GLN A 158 49.90 41.57 -3.82
CA GLN A 158 50.43 42.89 -4.18
C GLN A 158 51.73 42.76 -4.99
N VAL A 159 51.74 43.25 -6.23
CA VAL A 159 52.79 43.04 -7.23
C VAL A 159 53.35 44.38 -7.70
N PRO A 160 54.58 44.77 -7.32
CA PRO A 160 55.23 45.97 -7.83
C PRO A 160 55.74 45.75 -9.27
N VAL A 161 55.52 46.72 -10.15
CA VAL A 161 55.91 46.66 -11.57
C VAL A 161 56.64 47.94 -11.96
N ALA A 162 57.86 47.83 -12.49
CA ALA A 162 58.58 48.98 -13.05
C ALA A 162 57.84 49.51 -14.29
N GLY A 163 57.54 50.81 -14.34
CA GLY A 163 56.63 51.39 -15.34
C GLY A 163 56.67 52.91 -15.40
N ASP A 164 55.76 53.52 -16.17
CA ASP A 164 55.68 54.98 -16.25
C ASP A 164 54.84 55.60 -15.11
N ARG A 165 54.74 56.92 -15.08
CA ARG A 165 53.97 57.67 -14.10
C ARG A 165 52.53 57.85 -14.55
N TYR A 166 51.62 57.73 -13.57
CA TYR A 166 50.16 57.79 -13.72
C TYR A 166 49.61 56.69 -14.62
N ILE A 167 48.65 55.90 -14.13
CA ILE A 167 47.95 54.89 -14.96
C ILE A 167 46.83 55.58 -15.74
N ALA A 168 46.81 55.39 -17.06
CA ALA A 168 45.82 55.99 -17.96
C ALA A 168 44.89 54.94 -18.60
N ALA A 169 45.40 53.75 -18.92
CA ALA A 169 44.63 52.65 -19.47
C ALA A 169 45.26 51.28 -19.16
N ILE A 170 44.43 50.24 -19.15
CA ILE A 170 44.83 48.83 -19.14
C ILE A 170 44.19 48.17 -20.36
N THR A 171 44.94 47.34 -21.07
CA THR A 171 44.46 46.59 -22.24
C THR A 171 44.90 45.13 -22.12
N ASP A 172 43.98 44.19 -22.29
CA ASP A 172 44.34 42.78 -22.46
C ASP A 172 44.92 42.55 -23.86
N ASN A 173 46.06 41.87 -23.94
CA ASN A 173 46.67 41.48 -25.20
C ASN A 173 46.24 40.07 -25.65
N SER A 174 45.40 39.38 -24.85
CA SER A 174 44.82 38.05 -25.07
C SER A 174 45.84 36.95 -25.38
N ASN A 175 47.07 37.14 -24.90
CA ASN A 175 48.22 36.24 -25.08
C ASN A 175 48.92 35.90 -23.75
N GLY A 176 48.20 36.03 -22.63
CA GLY A 176 48.76 35.91 -21.28
C GLY A 176 49.45 37.17 -20.75
N THR A 177 49.29 38.32 -21.41
CA THR A 177 49.85 39.59 -20.94
C THR A 177 48.83 40.74 -21.03
N ILE A 178 48.96 41.70 -20.13
CA ILE A 178 48.25 42.99 -20.16
C ILE A 178 49.23 44.13 -20.46
N THR A 179 48.76 45.17 -21.14
CA THR A 179 49.49 46.42 -21.35
C THR A 179 48.98 47.49 -20.39
N LEU A 180 49.85 48.02 -19.54
CA LEU A 180 49.60 49.21 -18.72
C LEU A 180 50.13 50.45 -19.46
N THR A 181 49.29 51.46 -19.65
CA THR A 181 49.65 52.71 -20.35
C THR A 181 49.70 53.89 -19.39
N GLY A 182 50.77 54.68 -19.43
CA GLY A 182 50.95 55.89 -18.61
C GLY A 182 51.45 57.10 -19.38
N GLN A 183 51.85 58.14 -18.64
CA GLN A 183 52.10 59.47 -19.21
C GLN A 183 53.28 59.53 -20.20
N GLY A 184 54.32 58.72 -20.02
CA GLY A 184 55.51 58.68 -20.89
C GLY A 184 55.67 57.42 -21.76
N GLY A 185 54.82 56.41 -21.60
CA GLY A 185 54.97 55.12 -22.29
C GLY A 185 54.08 53.98 -21.78
N THR A 186 54.38 52.76 -22.24
CA THR A 186 53.62 51.53 -21.96
C THR A 186 54.52 50.44 -21.37
N VAL A 187 54.00 49.62 -20.46
CA VAL A 187 54.66 48.40 -19.96
C VAL A 187 53.74 47.18 -20.07
N ASN A 188 54.31 46.04 -20.48
CA ASN A 188 53.60 44.78 -20.56
C ASN A 188 53.85 43.96 -19.28
N VAL A 189 52.79 43.40 -18.69
CA VAL A 189 52.84 42.56 -17.49
C VAL A 189 52.29 41.17 -17.84
N ASN A 190 53.00 40.12 -17.44
CA ASN A 190 52.51 38.75 -17.61
C ASN A 190 51.45 38.43 -16.55
N LEU A 191 50.32 37.86 -16.96
CA LEU A 191 49.21 37.50 -16.08
C LEU A 191 49.58 36.42 -15.07
N SER A 192 50.59 35.58 -15.33
CA SER A 192 51.07 34.61 -14.35
C SER A 192 51.66 35.25 -13.09
N LEU A 193 52.03 36.53 -13.14
CA LEU A 193 52.44 37.28 -11.94
C LEU A 193 51.25 37.60 -11.02
N LEU A 194 50.03 37.61 -11.58
CA LEU A 194 48.79 37.93 -10.88
C LEU A 194 48.04 36.68 -10.36
N ASP A 195 48.42 35.49 -10.80
CA ASP A 195 47.82 34.22 -10.35
C ASP A 195 47.77 34.09 -8.82
N ILE A 196 46.66 33.55 -8.32
CA ILE A 196 46.46 33.16 -6.91
C ILE A 196 46.21 31.67 -6.91
N ALA A 197 46.91 30.93 -6.04
CA ALA A 197 46.83 29.48 -5.97
C ALA A 197 45.83 29.04 -4.89
N GLU A 198 44.78 28.32 -5.30
CA GLU A 198 43.71 27.86 -4.41
C GLU A 198 43.32 26.40 -4.67
N ALA A 199 42.66 25.78 -3.70
CA ALA A 199 41.96 24.51 -3.86
C ALA A 199 40.66 24.50 -3.03
N GLU A 200 39.66 23.75 -3.48
CA GLU A 200 38.37 23.60 -2.80
C GLU A 200 38.09 22.12 -2.51
N PHE A 201 37.76 21.81 -1.26
CA PHE A 201 37.39 20.47 -0.81
C PHE A 201 35.93 20.47 -0.32
N THR A 202 35.15 19.47 -0.74
CA THR A 202 33.72 19.34 -0.41
C THR A 202 33.42 17.96 0.16
N THR A 203 32.62 17.91 1.24
CA THR A 203 32.23 16.65 1.90
C THR A 203 30.83 16.70 2.51
N THR A 204 30.16 15.54 2.59
CA THR A 204 28.92 15.30 3.35
C THR A 204 29.16 14.42 4.59
N SER A 205 30.40 13.96 4.82
CA SER A 205 30.73 12.87 5.76
C SER A 205 31.33 13.35 7.09
N LEU A 206 31.16 14.62 7.45
CA LEU A 206 31.53 15.11 8.79
C LEU A 206 30.56 14.54 9.82
N ALA A 207 31.10 14.05 10.94
CA ALA A 207 30.31 13.46 12.02
C ALA A 207 29.51 14.54 12.77
N VAL A 208 28.47 14.14 13.51
CA VAL A 208 27.76 15.03 14.43
C VAL A 208 28.73 15.55 15.49
N GLY A 209 28.78 16.89 15.67
CA GLY A 209 29.67 17.54 16.62
C GLY A 209 30.39 18.77 16.05
N THR A 210 31.42 19.22 16.78
CA THR A 210 32.22 20.41 16.41
C THR A 210 33.57 19.98 15.85
N HIS A 211 33.86 20.40 14.63
CA HIS A 211 35.10 20.11 13.90
C HIS A 211 35.98 21.36 13.78
N SER A 212 37.29 21.16 13.97
CA SER A 212 38.33 22.19 13.82
C SER A 212 39.12 21.94 12.55
N ILE A 213 38.82 22.69 11.50
CA ILE A 213 39.30 22.47 10.13
C ILE A 213 40.53 23.32 9.83
N THR A 214 41.53 22.72 9.19
CA THR A 214 42.74 23.41 8.68
C THR A 214 43.12 22.88 7.30
N ALA A 215 43.88 23.66 6.54
CA ALA A 215 44.53 23.25 5.29
C ALA A 215 46.05 23.37 5.44
N THR A 216 46.78 22.34 5.01
CA THR A 216 48.25 22.28 5.06
C THR A 216 48.82 22.22 3.64
N TYR A 217 49.69 23.17 3.31
CA TYR A 217 50.45 23.21 2.08
C TYR A 217 51.82 22.54 2.26
N SER A 218 52.17 21.60 1.37
CA SER A 218 53.42 20.83 1.44
C SER A 218 54.68 21.63 1.11
N GLY A 219 54.55 22.80 0.47
CA GLY A 219 55.65 23.49 -0.20
C GLY A 219 55.92 22.92 -1.60
N ASP A 220 56.72 23.66 -2.36
CA ASP A 220 57.26 23.28 -3.68
C ASP A 220 58.75 23.74 -3.80
N ASP A 221 59.32 23.67 -4.99
CA ASP A 221 60.74 24.03 -5.23
C ASP A 221 61.07 25.52 -4.92
N ASN A 222 60.06 26.40 -4.85
CA ASN A 222 60.23 27.85 -4.63
C ASN A 222 59.63 28.33 -3.29
N HIS A 223 58.70 27.57 -2.70
CA HIS A 223 57.91 27.95 -1.53
C HIS A 223 58.04 26.96 -0.37
N THR A 224 58.26 27.46 0.84
CA THR A 224 58.19 26.61 2.05
C THR A 224 56.77 26.11 2.32
N SER A 225 56.64 24.98 3.02
CA SER A 225 55.38 24.50 3.58
C SER A 225 54.76 25.50 4.57
N SER A 226 53.43 25.52 4.67
CA SER A 226 52.70 26.35 5.63
C SER A 226 51.34 25.73 6.00
N VAL A 227 50.75 26.18 7.11
CA VAL A 227 49.45 25.71 7.64
C VAL A 227 48.52 26.90 7.80
N SER A 228 47.24 26.72 7.49
CA SER A 228 46.21 27.76 7.58
C SER A 228 45.83 28.16 9.01
N ASN A 229 45.03 29.22 9.12
CA ASN A 229 44.12 29.44 10.25
C ASN A 229 43.18 28.23 10.46
N THR A 230 42.56 28.14 11.63
CA THR A 230 41.51 27.15 11.90
C THR A 230 40.12 27.74 11.62
N VAL A 231 39.24 26.93 11.02
CA VAL A 231 37.80 27.20 10.87
C VAL A 231 37.00 26.22 11.71
N THR A 232 35.95 26.68 12.38
CA THR A 232 35.07 25.82 13.18
C THR A 232 33.81 25.50 12.38
N GLN A 233 33.55 24.20 12.17
CA GLN A 233 32.31 23.68 11.57
C GLN A 233 31.50 22.93 12.61
N ILE A 234 30.20 23.20 12.72
CA ILE A 234 29.28 22.49 13.62
C ILE A 234 28.31 21.63 12.80
N VAL A 235 28.14 20.37 13.19
CA VAL A 235 27.20 19.43 12.57
C VAL A 235 26.17 19.00 13.61
N ILE A 236 24.88 19.24 13.34
CA ILE A 236 23.76 18.88 14.23
C ILE A 236 22.95 17.70 13.69
N ASP A 237 22.18 17.04 14.56
CA ASP A 237 21.39 15.85 14.25
C ASP A 237 19.87 16.12 14.38
N VAL A 238 19.06 15.35 13.65
CA VAL A 238 17.59 15.44 13.63
C VAL A 238 17.02 14.02 13.75
N SER A 239 16.08 13.81 14.67
CA SER A 239 15.40 12.53 14.87
C SER A 239 13.89 12.66 14.78
N TYR A 240 13.25 11.55 14.40
CA TYR A 240 11.82 11.39 14.23
C TYR A 240 11.30 10.26 15.11
N THR A 241 10.01 10.33 15.46
CA THR A 241 9.30 9.34 16.26
C THR A 241 8.57 8.36 15.35
N VAL A 242 8.78 7.06 15.57
CA VAL A 242 7.99 5.98 14.96
C VAL A 242 7.08 5.39 16.03
N SER A 243 5.79 5.69 15.93
CA SER A 243 4.73 5.21 16.82
C SER A 243 4.10 3.92 16.26
N PHE A 244 3.62 3.06 17.15
CA PHE A 244 3.02 1.77 16.80
C PHE A 244 1.60 1.68 17.38
N ASP A 245 0.60 1.78 16.51
CA ASP A 245 -0.80 1.53 16.84
C ASP A 245 -1.11 0.04 16.67
N SER A 246 -1.37 -0.64 17.78
CA SER A 246 -1.64 -2.08 17.81
C SER A 246 -3.02 -2.45 17.23
N ASN A 247 -3.87 -1.49 16.83
CA ASN A 247 -5.24 -1.74 16.35
C ASN A 247 -6.02 -2.70 17.29
N GLY A 248 -5.96 -2.44 18.59
CA GLY A 248 -6.60 -3.25 19.63
C GLY A 248 -5.87 -4.55 19.99
N GLY A 249 -4.60 -4.72 19.61
CA GLY A 249 -3.70 -5.69 20.23
C GLY A 249 -2.95 -5.13 21.45
N THR A 250 -2.03 -5.91 22.02
CA THR A 250 -1.14 -5.46 23.10
C THR A 250 -0.30 -4.23 22.70
N ASP A 251 -0.11 -3.30 23.63
CA ASP A 251 0.68 -2.07 23.44
C ASP A 251 2.10 -2.33 22.92
N VAL A 252 2.58 -1.43 22.06
CA VAL A 252 3.92 -1.47 21.46
C VAL A 252 4.61 -0.12 21.66
N ALA A 253 5.83 -0.13 22.21
CA ALA A 253 6.56 1.11 22.49
C ALA A 253 7.08 1.79 21.21
N SER A 254 6.97 3.12 21.16
CA SER A 254 7.51 3.95 20.09
C SER A 254 9.05 3.96 20.06
N GLN A 255 9.60 4.22 18.87
CA GLN A 255 11.04 4.32 18.62
C GLN A 255 11.43 5.75 18.22
N SER A 256 12.66 6.15 18.52
CA SER A 256 13.27 7.36 17.98
C SER A 256 14.34 6.97 16.97
N VAL A 257 14.25 7.51 15.76
CA VAL A 257 15.07 7.15 14.59
C VAL A 257 15.68 8.42 14.02
N LEU A 258 16.99 8.42 13.71
CA LEU A 258 17.63 9.57 13.07
C LEU A 258 17.09 9.77 11.64
N ASN A 259 17.15 10.99 11.12
CA ASN A 259 16.75 11.29 9.74
C ASN A 259 17.48 10.38 8.73
N ASN A 260 16.74 9.79 7.80
CA ASN A 260 17.17 8.74 6.86
C ASN A 260 17.63 7.41 7.49
N GLY A 261 17.56 7.25 8.82
CA GLY A 261 17.71 5.97 9.49
C GLY A 261 16.49 5.07 9.31
N THR A 262 16.60 3.78 9.64
CA THR A 262 15.50 2.81 9.54
C THR A 262 14.98 2.42 10.92
N ALA A 263 13.66 2.30 11.07
CA ALA A 263 13.06 1.77 12.29
C ALA A 263 13.37 0.26 12.44
N THR A 264 13.38 -0.26 13.68
CA THR A 264 13.52 -1.70 13.92
C THR A 264 12.15 -2.37 14.06
N SER A 265 11.99 -3.60 13.59
CA SER A 265 10.72 -4.33 13.80
C SER A 265 10.55 -4.64 15.29
N PRO A 266 9.44 -4.21 15.93
CA PRO A 266 9.14 -4.63 17.28
C PRO A 266 8.74 -6.11 17.31
N THR A 267 8.67 -6.69 18.52
CA THR A 267 7.97 -7.96 18.74
C THR A 267 6.53 -7.83 18.24
N ALA A 268 6.02 -8.84 17.53
CA ALA A 268 4.63 -8.86 17.09
C ALA A 268 3.68 -8.70 18.29
N PRO A 269 2.73 -7.75 18.27
CA PRO A 269 1.70 -7.65 19.29
C PRO A 269 0.81 -8.90 19.25
N THR A 270 0.03 -9.13 20.31
CA THR A 270 -1.00 -10.17 20.32
C THR A 270 -2.39 -9.58 20.46
N LYS A 271 -3.39 -10.23 19.83
CA LYS A 271 -4.82 -9.88 19.91
C LYS A 271 -5.62 -11.18 19.97
N ALA A 272 -6.42 -11.37 21.00
CA ALA A 272 -7.13 -12.63 21.23
C ALA A 272 -8.12 -12.91 20.09
N GLY A 273 -8.08 -14.12 19.52
CA GLY A 273 -8.89 -14.46 18.34
C GLY A 273 -8.34 -13.95 17.00
N TYR A 274 -7.12 -13.41 16.95
CA TYR A 274 -6.50 -12.95 15.70
C TYR A 274 -5.05 -13.43 15.55
N THR A 275 -4.59 -13.50 14.30
CA THR A 275 -3.19 -13.67 13.93
C THR A 275 -2.63 -12.34 13.41
N PHE A 276 -1.46 -11.93 13.87
CA PHE A 276 -0.81 -10.69 13.45
C PHE A 276 -0.36 -10.78 11.98
N ALA A 277 -0.84 -9.86 11.14
CA ALA A 277 -0.65 -9.87 9.69
C ALA A 277 0.42 -8.88 9.19
N GLY A 278 1.09 -8.15 10.09
CA GLY A 278 2.16 -7.21 9.77
C GLY A 278 1.88 -5.76 10.19
N TRP A 279 2.85 -4.88 9.93
CA TRP A 279 2.73 -3.44 10.14
C TRP A 279 2.43 -2.73 8.82
N TYR A 280 1.61 -1.68 8.87
CA TYR A 280 1.14 -0.92 7.71
C TYR A 280 1.39 0.57 7.93
N SER A 281 1.70 1.33 6.87
CA SER A 281 1.95 2.77 6.95
C SER A 281 0.68 3.62 6.97
N ASN A 282 -0.50 3.00 6.84
CA ASN A 282 -1.79 3.67 6.85
C ASN A 282 -2.84 2.91 7.66
N ILE A 283 -3.75 3.67 8.28
CA ILE A 283 -4.83 3.12 9.13
C ILE A 283 -5.80 2.20 8.36
N GLY A 284 -5.91 2.36 7.03
CA GLY A 284 -6.70 1.50 6.16
C GLY A 284 -6.06 0.15 5.82
N LEU A 285 -4.84 -0.14 6.34
CA LEU A 285 -4.13 -1.41 6.17
C LEU A 285 -3.92 -1.84 4.69
N THR A 286 -3.73 -0.87 3.79
CA THR A 286 -3.52 -1.13 2.36
C THR A 286 -2.04 -1.12 1.95
N SER A 287 -1.19 -0.48 2.76
CA SER A 287 0.23 -0.26 2.45
C SER A 287 1.12 -0.92 3.50
N VAL A 288 1.60 -2.14 3.24
CA VAL A 288 2.51 -2.87 4.13
C VAL A 288 3.80 -2.07 4.35
N TYR A 289 4.20 -1.88 5.60
CA TYR A 289 5.42 -1.16 5.95
C TYR A 289 6.63 -2.09 5.98
N SER A 290 7.68 -1.73 5.24
CA SER A 290 8.98 -2.39 5.30
C SER A 290 9.90 -1.67 6.28
N PHE A 291 10.47 -2.40 7.24
CA PHE A 291 11.47 -1.85 8.17
C PHE A 291 12.83 -1.52 7.50
N GLY A 292 12.98 -1.77 6.20
CA GLY A 292 14.09 -1.23 5.40
C GLY A 292 13.88 0.20 4.89
N THR A 293 12.71 0.80 5.11
CA THR A 293 12.37 2.15 4.62
C THR A 293 13.02 3.24 5.48
N PRO A 294 13.73 4.22 4.88
CA PRO A 294 14.25 5.39 5.61
C PRO A 294 13.14 6.25 6.22
N VAL A 295 13.34 6.70 7.46
CA VAL A 295 12.42 7.59 8.19
C VAL A 295 12.84 9.04 8.00
N THR A 296 11.96 9.85 7.40
CA THR A 296 12.20 11.27 7.10
C THR A 296 11.18 12.21 7.75
N ALA A 297 10.27 11.68 8.56
CA ALA A 297 9.24 12.39 9.31
C ALA A 297 8.70 11.51 10.45
N ASP A 298 8.04 12.12 11.44
CA ASP A 298 7.27 11.37 12.44
C ASP A 298 6.22 10.49 11.76
N THR A 299 6.18 9.21 12.11
CA THR A 299 5.41 8.18 11.41
C THR A 299 4.63 7.32 12.41
N THR A 300 3.37 6.99 12.11
CA THR A 300 2.61 5.98 12.88
C THR A 300 2.38 4.75 12.00
N LEU A 301 2.67 3.58 12.56
CA LEU A 301 2.49 2.29 11.92
C LEU A 301 1.34 1.54 12.57
N TYR A 302 0.50 0.90 11.76
CA TYR A 302 -0.75 0.27 12.17
C TYR A 302 -0.64 -1.25 12.07
N ALA A 303 -1.03 -1.98 13.11
CA ALA A 303 -1.04 -3.43 13.10
C ALA A 303 -2.18 -4.00 12.25
N GLY A 304 -1.87 -4.84 11.27
CA GLY A 304 -2.85 -5.64 10.56
C GLY A 304 -3.16 -6.94 11.29
N TRP A 305 -4.39 -7.42 11.19
CA TRP A 305 -4.88 -8.61 11.90
C TRP A 305 -5.75 -9.48 10.99
N THR A 306 -5.49 -10.79 11.01
CA THR A 306 -6.34 -11.81 10.38
C THR A 306 -7.19 -12.48 11.46
N ILE A 307 -8.51 -12.54 11.27
CA ILE A 307 -9.44 -13.20 12.20
C ILE A 307 -9.16 -14.73 12.23
N ASN A 308 -9.06 -15.29 13.43
CA ASN A 308 -8.98 -16.74 13.67
C ASN A 308 -10.40 -17.29 13.90
N TYR A 309 -10.96 -17.97 12.92
CA TYR A 309 -12.31 -18.52 12.96
C TYR A 309 -12.35 -19.87 13.68
N GLY A 310 -13.50 -20.19 14.28
CA GLY A 310 -13.86 -21.53 14.73
C GLY A 310 -14.08 -22.50 13.56
N LEU A 311 -14.14 -23.80 13.88
CA LEU A 311 -14.38 -24.87 12.90
C LEU A 311 -15.80 -24.88 12.30
N ASP A 312 -16.70 -24.04 12.81
CA ASP A 312 -18.06 -23.82 12.32
C ASP A 312 -18.20 -22.58 11.42
N GLY A 313 -17.09 -21.89 11.12
CA GLY A 313 -17.06 -20.66 10.33
C GLY A 313 -17.35 -19.38 11.10
N THR A 314 -17.67 -19.45 12.40
CA THR A 314 -17.86 -18.26 13.23
C THR A 314 -16.52 -17.60 13.57
N GLY A 315 -16.46 -16.27 13.55
CA GLY A 315 -15.33 -15.53 14.10
C GLY A 315 -15.24 -15.64 15.64
N PRO A 316 -14.19 -15.10 16.28
CA PRO A 316 -14.21 -14.86 17.71
C PRO A 316 -15.31 -13.86 18.05
N ASN A 317 -15.83 -13.89 19.29
CA ASN A 317 -16.74 -12.84 19.75
C ASN A 317 -15.98 -11.50 19.81
N LEU A 318 -16.28 -10.62 18.85
CA LEU A 318 -15.70 -9.28 18.69
C LEU A 318 -16.10 -8.33 19.83
N ALA A 319 -17.16 -8.65 20.57
CA ALA A 319 -17.58 -7.92 21.75
C ALA A 319 -16.78 -8.31 23.00
N GLU A 320 -16.20 -9.52 23.05
CA GLU A 320 -15.65 -10.10 24.27
C GLU A 320 -14.50 -9.26 24.82
N ASN A 321 -14.64 -8.84 26.06
CA ASN A 321 -13.55 -8.36 26.88
C ASN A 321 -13.70 -9.03 28.25
N SER A 322 -12.74 -9.86 28.65
CA SER A 322 -12.77 -10.53 29.96
C SER A 322 -12.03 -9.74 31.06
N THR A 323 -11.36 -8.63 30.73
CA THR A 323 -10.40 -7.95 31.62
C THR A 323 -10.93 -6.75 32.40
N GLY A 324 -12.03 -6.14 31.95
CA GLY A 324 -12.62 -4.92 32.52
C GLY A 324 -11.99 -3.62 32.00
N SER A 325 -11.10 -3.68 31.01
CA SER A 325 -10.26 -2.55 30.60
C SER A 325 -9.89 -2.59 29.12
N GLY A 326 -9.52 -1.43 28.56
CA GLY A 326 -9.15 -1.32 27.15
C GLY A 326 -10.33 -1.48 26.19
N TYR A 327 -10.04 -1.98 24.98
CA TYR A 327 -11.03 -2.26 23.94
C TYR A 327 -11.19 -3.78 23.71
N PRO A 328 -12.38 -4.27 23.30
CA PRO A 328 -13.62 -3.51 23.14
C PRO A 328 -14.17 -2.99 24.48
N SER A 329 -14.82 -1.83 24.44
CA SER A 329 -15.45 -1.18 25.59
C SER A 329 -16.95 -1.02 25.36
N ILE A 330 -17.74 -1.10 26.44
CA ILE A 330 -19.21 -1.06 26.40
C ILE A 330 -19.74 0.18 27.12
N SER A 331 -20.83 0.74 26.59
CA SER A 331 -21.59 1.84 27.16
C SER A 331 -23.10 1.62 26.97
N ALA A 332 -23.92 2.36 27.72
CA ALA A 332 -25.37 2.26 27.66
C ALA A 332 -26.03 3.65 27.77
N SER A 333 -27.21 3.83 27.18
CA SER A 333 -28.02 5.05 27.40
C SER A 333 -28.53 5.18 28.83
N PHE A 334 -28.83 4.04 29.45
CA PHE A 334 -29.31 3.92 30.82
C PHE A 334 -28.83 2.58 31.41
N THR A 335 -28.70 2.51 32.72
CA THR A 335 -28.51 1.26 33.47
C THR A 335 -29.29 1.38 34.77
N CYS A 336 -30.02 0.33 35.14
CA CYS A 336 -30.73 0.24 36.41
C CYS A 336 -29.85 0.67 37.59
N CYS A 337 -30.41 1.46 38.51
CA CYS A 337 -29.69 2.06 39.63
C CYS A 337 -29.39 1.09 40.80
N GLN A 338 -29.62 -0.22 40.63
CA GLN A 338 -29.30 -1.24 41.63
C GLN A 338 -27.87 -1.77 41.41
N ASN A 339 -27.13 -2.00 42.50
CA ASN A 339 -25.71 -2.39 42.49
C ASN A 339 -25.39 -3.78 41.84
N GLN A 340 -26.33 -4.39 41.12
CA GLN A 340 -26.18 -5.68 40.43
C GLN A 340 -26.18 -5.54 38.89
N ASP A 341 -26.68 -4.42 38.36
CA ASP A 341 -26.75 -4.19 36.91
C ASP A 341 -25.51 -3.39 36.44
N ASN A 342 -24.83 -3.88 35.39
CA ASN A 342 -23.67 -3.20 34.81
C ASN A 342 -23.54 -3.60 33.33
N PRO A 343 -23.38 -2.65 32.38
CA PRO A 343 -23.13 -2.97 30.96
C PRO A 343 -21.96 -3.93 30.76
N TRP A 344 -20.93 -3.85 31.61
CA TRP A 344 -19.79 -4.76 31.61
C TRP A 344 -20.16 -6.24 31.61
N TYR A 345 -21.23 -6.61 32.30
CA TYR A 345 -21.62 -8.02 32.41
C TYR A 345 -22.11 -8.62 31.09
N ALA A 346 -22.50 -7.79 30.11
CA ALA A 346 -23.01 -8.25 28.83
C ALA A 346 -21.92 -8.55 27.77
N ILE A 347 -20.62 -8.41 28.08
CA ILE A 347 -19.53 -8.69 27.13
C ILE A 347 -18.35 -9.44 27.75
N ASN A 348 -18.54 -10.06 28.91
CA ASN A 348 -17.42 -10.62 29.67
C ASN A 348 -17.17 -12.11 29.38
N GLY A 349 -17.96 -12.73 28.47
CA GLY A 349 -17.90 -14.15 28.16
C GLY A 349 -18.46 -15.07 29.24
N VAL A 350 -19.16 -14.54 30.26
CA VAL A 350 -19.62 -15.29 31.45
C VAL A 350 -21.14 -15.21 31.61
N PHE A 351 -21.82 -16.18 30.97
CA PHE A 351 -23.24 -16.47 31.12
C PHE A 351 -23.63 -16.72 32.58
N SER A 352 -24.14 -15.69 33.26
CA SER A 352 -24.46 -15.70 34.69
C SER A 352 -25.73 -14.89 35.00
N LEU A 353 -26.10 -14.77 36.28
CA LEU A 353 -27.22 -13.91 36.71
C LEU A 353 -26.84 -12.42 36.80
N ASN A 354 -25.55 -12.11 36.73
CA ASN A 354 -25.06 -10.74 36.55
C ASN A 354 -25.37 -10.32 35.11
N ARG A 355 -25.89 -9.11 34.93
CA ARG A 355 -26.49 -8.69 33.65
C ARG A 355 -26.47 -7.17 33.50
N TRP A 356 -26.87 -6.69 32.34
CA TRP A 356 -27.36 -5.33 32.17
C TRP A 356 -28.89 -5.31 32.11
N THR A 357 -29.52 -4.29 32.68
CA THR A 357 -30.94 -3.98 32.43
C THR A 357 -31.18 -2.49 32.33
N ASN A 358 -32.21 -2.09 31.56
CA ASN A 358 -32.71 -0.71 31.57
C ASN A 358 -33.88 -0.51 32.56
N TYR A 359 -33.95 -1.28 33.65
CA TYR A 359 -35.08 -1.24 34.58
C TYR A 359 -35.26 0.15 35.22
N GLY A 360 -36.40 0.80 34.94
CA GLY A 360 -36.68 2.19 35.34
C GLY A 360 -36.15 3.26 34.38
N GLY A 361 -35.67 2.86 33.20
CA GLY A 361 -35.17 3.72 32.12
C GLY A 361 -36.27 4.20 31.18
N ASN A 362 -35.90 4.48 29.93
CA ASN A 362 -36.79 5.01 28.91
C ASN A 362 -37.60 3.90 28.23
N SER A 363 -38.55 4.27 27.36
CA SER A 363 -39.25 3.32 26.47
C SER A 363 -38.32 2.71 25.40
N THR A 364 -37.15 3.31 25.16
CA THR A 364 -36.11 2.80 24.27
C THR A 364 -34.75 3.18 24.84
N ASP A 365 -33.86 2.19 24.95
CA ASP A 365 -32.49 2.33 25.47
C ASP A 365 -31.54 1.47 24.62
N TRP A 366 -30.23 1.72 24.69
CA TRP A 366 -29.24 1.01 23.87
C TRP A 366 -28.03 0.53 24.67
N LEU A 367 -27.40 -0.53 24.17
CA LEU A 367 -26.02 -0.93 24.50
C LEU A 367 -25.13 -0.67 23.28
N ALA A 368 -24.00 0.01 23.48
CA ALA A 368 -23.03 0.31 22.41
C ALA A 368 -21.63 -0.21 22.74
N ILE A 369 -21.02 -0.89 21.79
CA ILE A 369 -19.64 -1.36 21.81
C ILE A 369 -18.78 -0.40 20.98
N ASN A 370 -17.63 -0.03 21.52
CA ASN A 370 -16.55 0.64 20.81
C ASN A 370 -15.36 -0.31 20.73
N PHE A 371 -14.91 -0.63 19.53
CA PHE A 371 -13.79 -1.54 19.25
C PHE A 371 -12.41 -0.85 19.31
N GLY A 372 -12.37 0.48 19.43
CA GLY A 372 -11.15 1.29 19.43
C GLY A 372 -10.48 1.45 18.05
N SER A 373 -10.83 0.59 17.09
CA SER A 373 -10.32 0.60 15.70
C SER A 373 -11.41 0.09 14.76
N ALA A 374 -11.29 0.37 13.46
CA ALA A 374 -12.28 -0.03 12.47
C ALA A 374 -12.36 -1.57 12.40
N THR A 375 -13.53 -2.12 12.71
CA THR A 375 -13.77 -3.56 12.84
C THR A 375 -14.86 -3.98 11.87
N THR A 376 -14.65 -5.11 11.18
CA THR A 376 -15.64 -5.70 10.27
C THR A 376 -16.55 -6.64 11.06
N PHE A 377 -17.86 -6.53 10.86
CA PHE A 377 -18.87 -7.38 11.50
C PHE A 377 -20.17 -7.42 10.67
N ASN A 378 -20.94 -8.49 10.82
CA ASN A 378 -22.22 -8.69 10.10
C ASN A 378 -23.24 -9.54 10.87
N LYS A 379 -22.93 -9.93 12.13
CA LYS A 379 -23.80 -10.72 12.99
C LYS A 379 -23.73 -10.26 14.44
N VAL A 380 -24.87 -10.29 15.11
CA VAL A 380 -25.03 -10.05 16.56
C VAL A 380 -25.82 -11.21 17.16
N ASN A 381 -25.38 -11.73 18.30
CA ASN A 381 -26.14 -12.65 19.16
C ASN A 381 -26.51 -11.94 20.46
N LEU A 382 -27.75 -12.14 20.92
CA LEU A 382 -28.30 -11.54 22.14
C LEU A 382 -28.91 -12.63 23.03
N TYR A 383 -28.42 -12.72 24.26
CA TYR A 383 -28.94 -13.60 25.30
C TYR A 383 -29.81 -12.78 26.24
N LEU A 384 -31.12 -12.77 25.96
CA LEU A 384 -32.08 -11.92 26.66
C LEU A 384 -32.50 -12.55 28.00
N PHE A 385 -32.56 -11.72 29.05
CA PHE A 385 -33.04 -12.11 30.38
C PHE A 385 -34.56 -11.93 30.49
N ASN A 386 -35.24 -12.85 31.19
CA ASN A 386 -36.68 -12.84 31.38
C ASN A 386 -37.07 -13.36 32.77
N ASP A 387 -37.48 -12.46 33.68
CA ASP A 387 -37.89 -12.82 35.04
C ASP A 387 -39.37 -13.23 35.17
N GLY A 388 -40.14 -13.15 34.09
CA GLY A 388 -41.60 -13.35 34.06
C GLY A 388 -42.42 -12.20 34.66
N GLY A 389 -41.78 -11.06 34.98
CA GLY A 389 -42.38 -9.89 35.59
C GLY A 389 -41.84 -8.58 35.01
N GLY A 390 -40.94 -7.93 35.73
CA GLY A 390 -40.50 -6.57 35.44
C GLY A 390 -39.41 -6.45 34.38
N VAL A 391 -38.63 -7.52 34.15
CA VAL A 391 -37.61 -7.60 33.10
C VAL A 391 -37.98 -8.70 32.11
N GLN A 392 -38.20 -8.31 30.85
CA GLN A 392 -38.74 -9.12 29.77
C GLN A 392 -37.89 -8.96 28.50
N PRO A 393 -38.05 -9.87 27.51
CA PRO A 393 -37.57 -9.62 26.15
C PRO A 393 -38.13 -8.28 25.61
N PRO A 394 -37.37 -7.55 24.78
CA PRO A 394 -37.82 -6.30 24.17
C PRO A 394 -38.99 -6.57 23.22
N GLY A 395 -39.83 -5.57 22.99
CA GLY A 395 -40.84 -5.62 21.93
C GLY A 395 -40.20 -5.67 20.54
N SER A 396 -39.07 -4.97 20.39
CA SER A 396 -38.21 -5.01 19.21
C SER A 396 -36.79 -4.57 19.57
N TYR A 397 -35.81 -5.00 18.77
CA TYR A 397 -34.45 -4.47 18.80
C TYR A 397 -33.98 -4.13 17.39
N ASN A 398 -32.99 -3.24 17.27
CA ASN A 398 -32.42 -2.78 16.01
C ASN A 398 -30.89 -2.63 16.13
N VAL A 399 -30.14 -3.15 15.16
CA VAL A 399 -28.68 -3.04 15.12
C VAL A 399 -28.27 -1.80 14.33
N GLN A 400 -27.41 -0.98 14.91
CA GLN A 400 -26.90 0.25 14.31
C GLN A 400 -25.37 0.31 14.40
N TYR A 401 -24.73 1.02 13.49
CA TYR A 401 -23.29 1.28 13.52
C TYR A 401 -22.99 2.78 13.43
N TRP A 402 -21.83 3.19 13.94
CA TRP A 402 -21.38 4.58 13.83
C TRP A 402 -20.61 4.78 12.52
N ASN A 403 -21.13 5.63 11.64
CA ASN A 403 -20.49 5.92 10.35
C ASN A 403 -19.37 6.98 10.42
N GLY A 404 -19.09 7.52 11.61
CA GLY A 404 -18.18 8.65 11.84
C GLY A 404 -18.88 9.92 12.31
N SER A 405 -20.19 10.07 12.07
CA SER A 405 -20.95 11.29 12.44
C SER A 405 -22.35 11.01 13.01
N VAL A 406 -22.99 9.91 12.59
CA VAL A 406 -24.32 9.49 13.08
C VAL A 406 -24.40 7.97 13.25
N TRP A 407 -25.40 7.53 14.00
CA TRP A 407 -25.78 6.12 14.10
C TRP A 407 -26.69 5.75 12.92
N VAL A 408 -26.29 4.76 12.14
CA VAL A 408 -26.99 4.29 10.94
C VAL A 408 -27.49 2.87 11.16
N ASP A 409 -28.70 2.55 10.69
CA ASP A 409 -29.24 1.19 10.71
C ASP A 409 -28.38 0.25 9.86
N ALA A 410 -28.05 -0.93 10.39
CA ALA A 410 -27.46 -1.99 9.59
C ALA A 410 -28.49 -2.48 8.54
N ALA A 411 -28.09 -2.51 7.27
CA ALA A 411 -28.97 -2.89 6.18
C ALA A 411 -29.29 -4.40 6.19
N ASN A 412 -30.45 -4.78 5.64
CA ASN A 412 -30.90 -6.16 5.48
C ASN A 412 -30.88 -7.02 6.77
N GLN A 413 -31.22 -6.42 7.92
CA GLN A 413 -31.30 -7.15 9.20
C GLN A 413 -32.33 -8.30 9.17
N VAL A 414 -31.84 -9.55 9.20
CA VAL A 414 -32.62 -10.78 9.37
C VAL A 414 -32.53 -11.24 10.83
N LYS A 415 -33.68 -11.49 11.46
CA LYS A 415 -33.80 -11.76 12.91
C LYS A 415 -34.34 -13.17 13.16
N SER A 416 -33.65 -13.93 14.02
CA SER A 416 -34.03 -15.29 14.41
C SER A 416 -33.90 -15.47 15.92
N PRO A 417 -34.99 -15.70 16.68
CA PRO A 417 -36.38 -15.68 16.22
C PRO A 417 -36.86 -14.29 15.81
N VAL A 418 -37.92 -14.25 15.00
CA VAL A 418 -38.58 -12.99 14.55
C VAL A 418 -39.20 -12.22 15.73
N THR A 419 -39.74 -12.95 16.71
CA THR A 419 -40.21 -12.38 17.98
C THR A 419 -39.15 -12.64 19.06
N PRO A 420 -38.63 -11.59 19.74
CA PRO A 420 -37.57 -11.76 20.73
C PRO A 420 -37.95 -12.72 21.87
N SER A 421 -37.05 -13.62 22.24
CA SER A 421 -37.23 -14.61 23.31
C SER A 421 -36.10 -14.55 24.35
N GLY A 422 -36.38 -14.85 25.61
CA GLY A 422 -35.39 -14.78 26.68
C GLY A 422 -35.71 -15.71 27.85
N SER A 423 -34.69 -16.03 28.66
CA SER A 423 -34.78 -17.03 29.73
C SER A 423 -34.59 -16.45 31.13
N HIS A 424 -35.15 -17.15 32.12
CA HIS A 424 -34.97 -16.86 33.55
C HIS A 424 -33.64 -17.38 34.10
N TYR A 425 -33.07 -18.42 33.47
CA TYR A 425 -31.82 -19.07 33.87
C TYR A 425 -30.72 -18.87 32.82
N SER A 426 -29.52 -18.57 33.31
CA SER A 426 -28.31 -18.22 32.53
C SER A 426 -27.61 -19.42 31.91
N ILE A 427 -28.35 -20.40 31.38
CA ILE A 427 -27.78 -21.63 30.81
C ILE A 427 -28.11 -21.67 29.32
N ALA A 428 -27.11 -21.40 28.48
CA ALA A 428 -27.18 -21.37 27.03
C ALA A 428 -27.27 -22.76 26.38
N THR A 429 -28.15 -23.63 26.90
CA THR A 429 -28.33 -25.02 26.44
C THR A 429 -29.62 -25.26 25.63
N GLU A 430 -30.46 -24.24 25.44
CA GLU A 430 -31.70 -24.34 24.67
C GLU A 430 -31.69 -23.39 23.47
N ALA A 431 -31.80 -23.94 22.26
CA ALA A 431 -31.77 -23.18 21.00
C ALA A 431 -32.93 -22.17 20.83
N ASN A 432 -33.89 -22.14 21.76
CA ASN A 432 -35.07 -21.27 21.74
C ASN A 432 -34.89 -19.95 22.52
N THR A 433 -33.70 -19.66 23.06
CA THR A 433 -33.42 -18.46 23.87
C THR A 433 -32.35 -17.53 23.29
N LEU A 434 -31.63 -17.99 22.25
CA LEU A 434 -30.68 -17.19 21.49
C LEU A 434 -31.43 -16.33 20.47
N ASN A 435 -31.08 -15.03 20.39
CA ASN A 435 -31.59 -14.12 19.37
C ASN A 435 -30.42 -13.69 18.50
N THR A 436 -30.42 -14.14 17.25
CA THR A 436 -29.41 -13.79 16.25
C THR A 436 -29.95 -12.75 15.29
N VAL A 437 -29.11 -11.77 14.96
CA VAL A 437 -29.32 -10.80 13.89
C VAL A 437 -28.16 -10.94 12.91
N THR A 438 -28.46 -11.22 11.64
CA THR A 438 -27.50 -11.07 10.54
C THR A 438 -27.89 -9.87 9.69
N PHE A 439 -26.92 -9.23 9.05
CA PHE A 439 -27.11 -8.00 8.26
C PHE A 439 -25.99 -7.89 7.21
N ASP A 440 -26.07 -6.88 6.33
CA ASP A 440 -24.99 -6.60 5.38
C ASP A 440 -23.67 -6.33 6.10
N THR A 441 -22.53 -6.62 5.46
CA THR A 441 -21.23 -6.46 6.11
C THR A 441 -20.90 -4.99 6.36
N VAL A 442 -20.64 -4.65 7.62
CA VAL A 442 -20.29 -3.30 8.08
C VAL A 442 -18.83 -3.25 8.50
N VAL A 443 -18.14 -2.15 8.20
CA VAL A 443 -16.84 -1.79 8.77
C VAL A 443 -17.01 -0.51 9.58
N ALA A 444 -16.90 -0.59 10.91
CA ALA A 444 -17.08 0.55 11.81
C ALA A 444 -16.26 0.44 13.10
N GLN A 445 -16.01 1.57 13.75
CA GLN A 445 -15.36 1.59 15.08
C GLN A 445 -16.34 1.31 16.23
N GLN A 446 -17.65 1.52 16.00
CA GLN A 446 -18.68 1.33 17.01
C GLN A 446 -19.94 0.71 16.42
N ILE A 447 -20.60 -0.12 17.22
CA ILE A 447 -21.90 -0.77 16.96
C ILE A 447 -22.77 -0.60 18.20
N ARG A 448 -24.08 -0.44 18.03
CA ARG A 448 -25.04 -0.48 19.13
C ARG A 448 -26.26 -1.31 18.78
N VAL A 449 -26.88 -1.86 19.82
CA VAL A 449 -28.20 -2.48 19.73
C VAL A 449 -29.16 -1.57 20.49
N VAL A 450 -30.14 -1.05 19.76
CA VAL A 450 -31.23 -0.22 20.29
C VAL A 450 -32.38 -1.15 20.62
N PHE A 451 -32.85 -1.13 21.87
CA PHE A 451 -33.93 -1.97 22.37
C PHE A 451 -35.15 -1.11 22.69
N THR A 452 -36.32 -1.51 22.20
CA THR A 452 -37.61 -0.91 22.57
C THR A 452 -38.32 -1.83 23.57
N ASN A 453 -38.73 -1.27 24.70
CA ASN A 453 -39.39 -2.03 25.77
C ASN A 453 -40.68 -2.69 25.26
N GLY A 454 -40.92 -3.93 25.69
CA GLY A 454 -42.16 -4.66 25.41
C GLY A 454 -43.15 -4.51 26.57
N SER A 455 -43.61 -5.64 27.10
CA SER A 455 -44.44 -5.69 28.32
C SER A 455 -43.66 -5.37 29.61
N GLY A 456 -42.35 -5.20 29.53
CA GLY A 456 -41.45 -4.89 30.64
C GLY A 456 -40.14 -4.26 30.15
N TYR A 457 -39.23 -3.97 31.07
CA TYR A 457 -37.89 -3.46 30.77
C TYR A 457 -36.99 -4.58 30.21
N VAL A 458 -35.94 -4.22 29.49
CA VAL A 458 -35.05 -5.14 28.80
C VAL A 458 -33.89 -5.56 29.70
N GLY A 459 -33.48 -6.82 29.58
CA GLY A 459 -32.28 -7.35 30.22
C GLY A 459 -31.42 -8.18 29.28
N ILE A 460 -30.09 -8.02 29.38
CA ILE A 460 -29.09 -8.71 28.56
C ILE A 460 -28.12 -9.45 29.49
N VAL A 461 -27.98 -10.76 29.29
CA VAL A 461 -26.98 -11.60 29.96
C VAL A 461 -25.65 -11.50 29.24
N GLU A 462 -25.64 -11.65 27.91
CA GLU A 462 -24.46 -11.53 27.05
C GLU A 462 -24.91 -10.99 25.68
N LEU A 463 -24.03 -10.21 25.06
CA LEU A 463 -24.10 -9.65 23.72
C LEU A 463 -22.81 -10.04 23.01
N GLU A 464 -22.94 -10.84 21.95
CA GLU A 464 -21.79 -11.27 21.14
C GLU A 464 -21.90 -10.63 19.76
N ILE A 465 -20.76 -10.24 19.17
CA ILE A 465 -20.69 -9.67 17.83
C ILE A 465 -19.72 -10.50 17.00
N PHE A 466 -20.06 -10.78 15.76
CA PHE A 466 -19.25 -11.62 14.88
C PHE A 466 -19.13 -11.04 13.47
N TYR A 467 -18.09 -11.48 12.79
CA TYR A 467 -18.03 -11.50 11.34
C TYR A 467 -18.10 -12.95 10.86
N GLU A 468 -19.15 -13.28 10.11
CA GLU A 468 -19.26 -14.52 9.34
C GLU A 468 -18.82 -14.23 7.91
N ALA A 469 -17.81 -14.92 7.42
CA ALA A 469 -17.34 -14.72 6.05
C ALA A 469 -18.43 -15.14 5.04
N PRO A 470 -18.67 -14.38 3.96
CA PRO A 470 -19.62 -14.77 2.92
C PRO A 470 -19.30 -16.16 2.35
N ILE A 471 -20.33 -17.00 2.21
CA ILE A 471 -20.25 -18.23 1.43
C ILE A 471 -20.20 -17.90 -0.07
N PRO A 472 -19.53 -18.71 -0.91
CA PRO A 472 -19.49 -18.48 -2.35
C PRO A 472 -20.90 -18.50 -2.97
N LEU A 473 -21.19 -17.53 -3.85
CA LEU A 473 -22.44 -17.49 -4.60
C LEU A 473 -22.55 -18.70 -5.55
N GLY A 474 -23.75 -19.26 -5.67
CA GLY A 474 -24.02 -20.49 -6.44
C GLY A 474 -24.63 -21.57 -5.54
N ASP A 475 -24.92 -22.73 -6.11
CA ASP A 475 -25.41 -23.92 -5.38
C ASP A 475 -24.48 -25.15 -5.55
N GLY A 476 -23.36 -24.97 -6.26
CA GLY A 476 -22.39 -26.02 -6.53
C GLY A 476 -22.81 -27.02 -7.62
N THR A 477 -23.92 -26.79 -8.32
CA THR A 477 -24.31 -27.56 -9.52
C THR A 477 -23.52 -27.12 -10.75
N SER A 478 -23.55 -27.92 -11.82
CA SER A 478 -22.94 -27.54 -13.10
C SER A 478 -23.60 -26.32 -13.77
N SER A 479 -24.86 -26.04 -13.44
CA SER A 479 -25.63 -24.88 -13.90
C SER A 479 -25.42 -23.61 -13.07
N SER A 480 -25.03 -23.75 -11.80
CA SER A 480 -24.82 -22.63 -10.87
C SER A 480 -23.62 -22.95 -9.95
N PRO A 481 -22.40 -23.04 -10.52
CA PRO A 481 -21.21 -23.40 -9.76
C PRO A 481 -20.88 -22.35 -8.71
N TYR A 482 -20.26 -22.78 -7.62
CA TYR A 482 -19.78 -21.89 -6.57
C TYR A 482 -18.70 -20.95 -7.11
N GLN A 483 -18.93 -19.65 -6.93
CA GLN A 483 -18.06 -18.57 -7.43
C GLN A 483 -17.00 -18.25 -6.38
N LEU A 484 -15.76 -18.59 -6.71
CA LEU A 484 -14.59 -18.46 -5.84
C LEU A 484 -13.89 -17.12 -6.10
N SER A 485 -13.83 -16.25 -5.08
CA SER A 485 -13.24 -14.91 -5.18
C SER A 485 -12.22 -14.57 -4.08
N ASN A 486 -11.95 -15.50 -3.16
CA ASN A 486 -11.03 -15.29 -2.05
C ASN A 486 -10.63 -16.62 -1.39
N ILE A 487 -9.66 -16.56 -0.47
CA ILE A 487 -9.14 -17.70 0.29
C ILE A 487 -10.25 -18.48 1.02
N LYS A 488 -11.27 -17.80 1.57
CA LYS A 488 -12.35 -18.47 2.31
C LYS A 488 -13.25 -19.28 1.39
N HIS A 489 -13.52 -18.80 0.18
CA HIS A 489 -14.24 -19.60 -0.82
C HIS A 489 -13.44 -20.84 -1.24
N LEU A 490 -12.10 -20.77 -1.30
CA LEU A 490 -11.26 -21.97 -1.52
C LEU A 490 -11.32 -22.93 -0.31
N GLN A 491 -11.29 -22.41 0.92
CA GLN A 491 -11.40 -23.24 2.13
C GLN A 491 -12.76 -23.94 2.23
N PHE A 492 -13.85 -23.29 1.83
CA PHE A 492 -15.21 -23.85 1.75
C PHE A 492 -15.30 -25.12 0.88
N MET A 493 -14.39 -25.30 -0.09
CA MET A 493 -14.33 -26.51 -0.92
C MET A 493 -14.06 -27.78 -0.11
N ALA A 494 -13.41 -27.67 1.06
CA ALA A 494 -13.03 -28.80 1.89
C ALA A 494 -14.25 -29.57 2.45
N ASP A 495 -15.38 -28.88 2.67
CA ASP A 495 -16.63 -29.46 3.16
C ASP A 495 -17.60 -29.85 2.02
N HIS A 496 -17.28 -29.46 0.78
CA HIS A 496 -18.14 -29.57 -0.40
C HIS A 496 -17.42 -30.27 -1.57
N LEU A 497 -16.72 -31.38 -1.25
CA LEU A 497 -15.74 -32.05 -2.12
C LEU A 497 -16.26 -32.56 -3.47
N SER A 498 -17.58 -32.62 -3.69
CA SER A 498 -18.21 -33.09 -4.94
C SER A 498 -18.86 -31.97 -5.79
N SER A 499 -18.79 -30.72 -5.34
CA SER A 499 -19.45 -29.58 -6.01
C SER A 499 -18.65 -29.03 -7.20
N HIS A 500 -19.30 -28.16 -7.97
CA HIS A 500 -18.71 -27.42 -9.10
C HIS A 500 -18.31 -26.01 -8.68
N TYR A 501 -17.17 -25.55 -9.17
CA TYR A 501 -16.50 -24.32 -8.77
C TYR A 501 -15.93 -23.58 -9.97
N ILE A 502 -16.02 -22.26 -9.95
CA ILE A 502 -15.35 -21.37 -10.90
C ILE A 502 -14.57 -20.29 -10.14
N LEU A 503 -13.33 -19.99 -10.56
CA LEU A 503 -12.66 -18.75 -10.12
C LEU A 503 -13.29 -17.57 -10.86
N ILE A 504 -13.54 -16.47 -10.15
CA ILE A 504 -14.00 -15.19 -10.72
C ILE A 504 -13.00 -14.04 -10.52
N ASN A 505 -11.89 -14.28 -9.83
CA ASN A 505 -10.74 -13.39 -9.75
C ASN A 505 -9.43 -14.17 -9.49
N ASN A 506 -8.30 -13.46 -9.52
CA ASN A 506 -7.04 -13.99 -8.97
C ASN A 506 -7.10 -13.97 -7.44
N ILE A 507 -6.72 -15.06 -6.79
CA ILE A 507 -6.72 -15.17 -5.33
C ILE A 507 -5.27 -15.16 -4.84
N ASP A 508 -4.98 -14.20 -3.96
CA ASP A 508 -3.73 -14.16 -3.20
C ASP A 508 -3.83 -15.12 -2.00
N MET A 509 -2.81 -15.94 -1.77
CA MET A 509 -2.73 -16.90 -0.65
C MET A 509 -1.56 -16.59 0.30
N ALA A 510 -0.90 -15.43 0.15
CA ALA A 510 0.21 -15.04 1.01
C ALA A 510 -0.21 -14.99 2.50
N ASN A 511 0.70 -15.45 3.37
CA ASN A 511 0.50 -15.55 4.82
C ASN A 511 -0.66 -16.46 5.29
N VAL A 512 -1.19 -17.33 4.41
CA VAL A 512 -2.21 -18.33 4.76
C VAL A 512 -1.55 -19.67 5.09
N THR A 513 -1.82 -20.22 6.27
CA THR A 513 -1.55 -21.64 6.55
C THR A 513 -2.56 -22.50 5.79
N TRP A 514 -2.10 -23.18 4.74
CA TRP A 514 -2.98 -23.99 3.88
C TRP A 514 -3.07 -25.46 4.34
N THR A 515 -4.29 -25.98 4.43
CA THR A 515 -4.58 -27.41 4.61
C THR A 515 -5.05 -28.00 3.28
N PRO A 516 -4.44 -29.07 2.76
CA PRO A 516 -4.80 -29.63 1.45
C PRO A 516 -6.28 -30.04 1.35
N ILE A 517 -6.98 -29.56 0.31
CA ILE A 517 -8.38 -29.95 0.05
C ILE A 517 -8.43 -31.45 -0.26
N GLY A 518 -9.31 -32.16 0.43
CA GLY A 518 -9.46 -33.60 0.23
C GLY A 518 -8.27 -34.44 0.71
N ALA A 519 -7.64 -34.05 1.84
CA ALA A 519 -6.59 -34.84 2.49
C ALA A 519 -7.10 -36.16 3.11
N THR A 520 -8.37 -36.23 3.52
CA THR A 520 -8.98 -37.38 4.21
C THR A 520 -10.06 -38.10 3.37
N SER A 521 -10.76 -37.36 2.51
CA SER A 521 -11.71 -37.85 1.51
C SER A 521 -11.37 -37.20 0.18
N SER A 522 -11.44 -37.91 -0.94
CA SER A 522 -11.04 -37.37 -2.23
C SER A 522 -11.90 -36.19 -2.69
N PHE A 523 -11.29 -35.23 -3.38
CA PHE A 523 -12.02 -34.22 -4.15
C PHE A 523 -12.58 -34.85 -5.43
N GLU A 524 -13.89 -35.05 -5.49
CA GLU A 524 -14.63 -35.63 -6.63
C GLU A 524 -15.32 -34.55 -7.49
N GLY A 525 -15.19 -33.27 -7.12
CA GLY A 525 -15.85 -32.13 -7.75
C GLY A 525 -15.11 -31.57 -8.97
N ARG A 526 -15.51 -30.38 -9.40
CA ARG A 526 -14.94 -29.69 -10.57
C ARG A 526 -14.46 -28.29 -10.21
N LEU A 527 -13.18 -28.00 -10.43
CA LEU A 527 -12.62 -26.65 -10.37
C LEU A 527 -12.23 -26.18 -11.78
N ASP A 528 -12.87 -25.11 -12.26
CA ASP A 528 -12.49 -24.38 -13.48
C ASP A 528 -11.89 -23.03 -13.09
N GLY A 529 -10.59 -22.88 -13.26
CA GLY A 529 -9.89 -21.64 -12.95
C GLY A 529 -10.20 -20.48 -13.90
N GLN A 530 -10.86 -20.74 -15.04
CA GLN A 530 -11.20 -19.75 -16.08
C GLN A 530 -10.02 -18.88 -16.58
N GLY A 531 -8.77 -19.29 -16.32
CA GLY A 531 -7.56 -18.51 -16.62
C GLY A 531 -7.10 -17.56 -15.50
N TYR A 532 -7.78 -17.52 -14.35
CA TYR A 532 -7.32 -16.82 -13.16
C TYR A 532 -6.23 -17.61 -12.41
N SER A 533 -5.48 -16.90 -11.57
CA SER A 533 -4.38 -17.46 -10.78
C SER A 533 -4.65 -17.54 -9.28
N LEU A 534 -4.12 -18.59 -8.66
CA LEU A 534 -3.81 -18.66 -7.24
C LEU A 534 -2.36 -18.23 -7.06
N ARG A 535 -2.07 -17.35 -6.10
CA ARG A 535 -0.72 -16.80 -5.90
C ARG A 535 -0.18 -17.11 -4.52
N ASP A 536 1.14 -17.34 -4.43
CA ASP A 536 1.89 -17.45 -3.19
C ASP A 536 1.41 -18.56 -2.23
N LEU A 537 1.07 -19.73 -2.79
CA LEU A 537 0.68 -20.91 -2.02
C LEU A 537 1.84 -21.41 -1.14
N SER A 538 1.66 -21.39 0.18
CA SER A 538 2.65 -21.87 1.15
C SER A 538 2.13 -23.07 1.95
N ILE A 539 2.82 -24.20 1.85
CA ILE A 539 2.57 -25.41 2.64
C ILE A 539 3.90 -25.90 3.21
N ASN A 540 3.99 -26.03 4.53
CA ASN A 540 5.12 -26.63 5.20
C ASN A 540 4.65 -27.74 6.15
N SER A 541 4.63 -28.98 5.65
CA SER A 541 4.20 -30.17 6.39
C SER A 541 5.26 -31.26 6.34
N ASN A 542 5.19 -32.19 7.29
CA ASN A 542 5.95 -33.44 7.31
C ASN A 542 5.07 -34.68 7.06
N THR A 543 3.84 -34.48 6.57
CA THR A 543 2.89 -35.55 6.24
C THR A 543 2.88 -35.87 4.75
N ASP A 544 2.15 -36.93 4.38
CA ASP A 544 1.97 -37.35 3.00
C ASP A 544 0.77 -36.67 2.33
N ASN A 545 0.65 -36.81 1.01
CA ASN A 545 -0.42 -36.22 0.16
C ASN A 545 -0.52 -34.70 0.30
N ILE A 546 0.53 -34.00 -0.14
CA ILE A 546 0.68 -32.56 0.02
C ILE A 546 0.56 -31.83 -1.33
N GLY A 547 -0.27 -30.78 -1.35
CA GLY A 547 -0.51 -29.86 -2.46
C GLY A 547 -1.70 -28.94 -2.16
N LEU A 548 -2.15 -28.15 -3.14
CA LEU A 548 -3.44 -27.45 -3.04
C LEU A 548 -4.56 -28.42 -2.65
N PHE A 549 -4.57 -29.58 -3.32
CA PHE A 549 -5.35 -30.76 -2.97
C PHE A 549 -4.46 -31.83 -2.31
N GLY A 550 -5.01 -32.60 -1.38
CA GLY A 550 -4.36 -33.82 -0.90
C GLY A 550 -4.53 -34.95 -1.92
N ILE A 551 -5.79 -35.29 -2.19
CA ILE A 551 -6.20 -36.33 -3.14
C ILE A 551 -7.29 -35.79 -4.07
N ILE A 552 -7.00 -35.75 -5.37
CA ILE A 552 -8.03 -35.58 -6.42
C ILE A 552 -8.55 -36.97 -6.79
N GLY A 553 -9.85 -37.17 -6.65
CA GLY A 553 -10.54 -38.43 -6.90
C GLY A 553 -10.84 -38.72 -8.37
N SER A 554 -11.40 -39.90 -8.63
CA SER A 554 -11.65 -40.40 -10.00
C SER A 554 -12.67 -39.60 -10.81
N SER A 555 -13.60 -38.90 -10.15
CA SER A 555 -14.54 -37.96 -10.77
C SER A 555 -14.02 -36.52 -10.78
N GLY A 556 -12.95 -36.27 -10.02
CA GLY A 556 -12.36 -34.95 -9.84
C GLY A 556 -11.84 -34.36 -11.15
N VAL A 557 -12.15 -33.10 -11.40
CA VAL A 557 -11.61 -32.35 -12.55
C VAL A 557 -11.05 -31.02 -12.08
N VAL A 558 -9.80 -30.73 -12.45
CA VAL A 558 -9.19 -29.40 -12.27
C VAL A 558 -8.69 -28.91 -13.62
N LYS A 559 -9.11 -27.71 -14.05
CA LYS A 559 -8.69 -27.17 -15.32
C LYS A 559 -8.58 -25.65 -15.37
N ASN A 560 -7.90 -25.13 -16.40
CA ASN A 560 -7.76 -23.69 -16.68
C ASN A 560 -7.22 -22.88 -15.48
N LEU A 561 -6.35 -23.48 -14.67
CA LEU A 561 -5.91 -22.95 -13.39
C LEU A 561 -4.42 -22.59 -13.46
N THR A 562 -4.07 -21.39 -13.03
CA THR A 562 -2.66 -21.05 -12.78
C THR A 562 -2.35 -21.05 -11.28
N ILE A 563 -1.26 -21.67 -10.86
CA ILE A 563 -0.66 -21.45 -9.54
C ILE A 563 0.67 -20.73 -9.77
N ASP A 564 0.76 -19.46 -9.40
CA ASP A 564 1.92 -18.61 -9.65
C ASP A 564 2.65 -18.30 -8.32
N SER A 565 3.88 -18.78 -8.21
CA SER A 565 4.67 -18.86 -6.97
C SER A 565 4.03 -19.79 -5.93
N ALA A 566 4.78 -20.83 -5.54
CA ALA A 566 4.39 -21.73 -4.46
C ALA A 566 5.61 -22.28 -3.73
N VAL A 567 5.50 -22.52 -2.43
CA VAL A 567 6.50 -23.24 -1.62
C VAL A 567 5.79 -24.40 -0.94
N VAL A 568 6.11 -25.62 -1.35
CA VAL A 568 5.39 -26.83 -0.93
C VAL A 568 6.39 -27.85 -0.39
N VAL A 569 6.33 -28.08 0.91
CA VAL A 569 7.15 -29.06 1.64
C VAL A 569 6.23 -30.14 2.23
N GLY A 570 6.55 -31.40 1.95
CA GLY A 570 5.84 -32.58 2.47
C GLY A 570 6.79 -33.76 2.72
N ASN A 571 6.24 -34.93 3.07
CA ASN A 571 7.01 -36.18 3.16
C ASN A 571 6.88 -37.04 1.89
N SER A 572 5.79 -37.78 1.70
CA SER A 572 5.55 -38.59 0.50
C SER A 572 4.37 -38.08 -0.31
N LYS A 573 4.39 -38.28 -1.63
CA LYS A 573 3.31 -37.85 -2.55
C LYS A 573 3.08 -36.35 -2.45
N VAL A 574 4.01 -35.58 -3.01
CA VAL A 574 4.05 -34.10 -2.92
C VAL A 574 4.00 -33.48 -4.31
N GLY A 575 3.13 -32.50 -4.51
CA GLY A 575 3.04 -31.70 -5.74
C GLY A 575 2.30 -30.38 -5.51
N ALA A 576 2.58 -29.34 -6.31
CA ALA A 576 1.97 -28.03 -6.08
C ALA A 576 0.43 -28.05 -6.24
N LEU A 577 -0.08 -28.81 -7.23
CA LEU A 577 -1.52 -29.01 -7.41
C LEU A 577 -2.04 -30.09 -6.46
N ALA A 578 -1.45 -31.29 -6.45
CA ALA A 578 -1.93 -32.37 -5.61
C ALA A 578 -0.86 -33.37 -5.18
N GLY A 579 -1.06 -33.98 -4.01
CA GLY A 579 -0.26 -35.12 -3.58
C GLY A 579 -0.54 -36.37 -4.40
N THR A 580 -1.81 -36.79 -4.48
CA THR A 580 -2.29 -37.88 -5.36
C THR A 580 -3.39 -37.37 -6.31
N SER A 581 -3.41 -37.86 -7.56
CA SER A 581 -4.54 -37.63 -8.48
C SER A 581 -4.96 -38.90 -9.23
N GLN A 582 -6.26 -39.18 -9.18
CA GLN A 582 -6.98 -40.13 -10.03
C GLN A 582 -7.90 -39.43 -11.05
N GLY A 583 -7.95 -38.09 -11.02
CA GLY A 583 -8.88 -37.27 -11.80
C GLY A 583 -8.27 -36.71 -13.09
N ASN A 584 -9.05 -35.88 -13.78
CA ASN A 584 -8.65 -35.25 -15.03
C ASN A 584 -8.12 -33.83 -14.80
N ILE A 585 -6.88 -33.60 -15.21
CA ILE A 585 -6.14 -32.35 -15.08
C ILE A 585 -5.88 -31.81 -16.48
N ASP A 586 -6.39 -30.62 -16.79
CA ASP A 586 -6.43 -30.09 -18.16
C ASP A 586 -6.06 -28.59 -18.16
N ASN A 587 -5.00 -28.18 -18.85
CA ASN A 587 -4.55 -26.78 -18.86
C ASN A 587 -4.34 -26.23 -17.42
N VAL A 588 -3.57 -26.94 -16.60
CA VAL A 588 -3.12 -26.45 -15.29
C VAL A 588 -1.64 -26.06 -15.35
N ILE A 589 -1.34 -24.82 -15.00
CA ILE A 589 -0.03 -24.20 -15.14
C ILE A 589 0.50 -23.86 -13.75
N VAL A 590 1.68 -24.36 -13.39
CA VAL A 590 2.37 -23.98 -12.15
C VAL A 590 3.66 -23.24 -12.51
N ASN A 591 3.82 -22.02 -12.01
CA ASN A 591 4.97 -21.17 -12.27
C ASN A 591 5.74 -20.87 -10.99
N ASN A 592 7.07 -20.72 -11.11
CA ASN A 592 7.96 -20.21 -10.06
C ASN A 592 7.88 -20.97 -8.72
N ALA A 593 7.56 -22.26 -8.75
CA ALA A 593 7.29 -23.05 -7.54
C ALA A 593 8.52 -23.81 -7.02
N ASN A 594 8.64 -23.97 -5.70
CA ASN A 594 9.61 -24.83 -5.04
C ASN A 594 8.88 -25.98 -4.33
N VAL A 595 9.03 -27.20 -4.85
CA VAL A 595 8.37 -28.40 -4.32
C VAL A 595 9.42 -29.36 -3.76
N SER A 596 9.23 -29.81 -2.52
CA SER A 596 10.19 -30.67 -1.84
C SER A 596 9.54 -31.75 -0.97
N GLY A 597 10.16 -32.93 -0.95
CA GLY A 597 9.77 -34.04 -0.08
C GLY A 597 10.78 -35.19 -0.10
N THR A 598 10.34 -36.38 0.28
CA THR A 598 11.13 -37.61 0.31
C THR A 598 10.84 -38.46 -0.93
N ASP A 599 9.61 -38.94 -1.09
CA ASP A 599 9.23 -39.91 -2.12
C ASP A 599 8.01 -39.44 -2.92
N TYR A 600 7.93 -39.80 -4.21
CA TYR A 600 6.83 -39.41 -5.11
C TYR A 600 6.65 -37.89 -5.15
N VAL A 601 7.74 -37.19 -5.50
CA VAL A 601 7.77 -35.72 -5.56
C VAL A 601 7.65 -35.28 -7.02
N GLY A 602 6.53 -34.66 -7.36
CA GLY A 602 6.28 -34.06 -8.67
C GLY A 602 6.16 -32.55 -8.56
N GLY A 603 6.52 -31.80 -9.61
CA GLY A 603 6.23 -30.37 -9.63
C GLY A 603 4.72 -30.07 -9.55
N LEU A 604 3.93 -30.74 -10.40
CA LEU A 604 2.48 -30.59 -10.44
C LEU A 604 1.79 -31.59 -9.49
N ILE A 605 2.07 -32.89 -9.64
CA ILE A 605 1.41 -33.98 -8.90
C ILE A 605 2.43 -34.99 -8.36
N GLY A 606 2.32 -35.39 -7.09
CA GLY A 606 3.19 -36.42 -6.51
C GLY A 606 3.00 -37.80 -7.18
N ASN A 607 1.79 -38.35 -7.10
CA ASN A 607 1.42 -39.64 -7.69
C ASN A 607 0.17 -39.55 -8.57
N HIS A 608 0.27 -39.86 -9.86
CA HIS A 608 -0.85 -39.85 -10.82
C HIS A 608 -1.30 -41.28 -11.15
N GLU A 609 -2.36 -41.73 -10.48
CA GLU A 609 -2.79 -43.14 -10.46
C GLU A 609 -3.76 -43.48 -11.61
N LEU A 610 -4.69 -42.57 -11.92
CA LEU A 610 -5.73 -42.71 -12.95
C LEU A 610 -6.05 -41.32 -13.56
N GLY A 611 -6.86 -41.29 -14.62
CA GLY A 611 -7.28 -40.06 -15.30
C GLY A 611 -6.27 -39.62 -16.37
N THR A 612 -6.16 -38.31 -16.56
CA THR A 612 -5.20 -37.71 -17.51
C THR A 612 -4.57 -36.44 -16.94
N ILE A 613 -3.29 -36.22 -17.21
CA ILE A 613 -2.67 -34.89 -17.19
C ILE A 613 -2.51 -34.44 -18.64
N LYS A 614 -3.21 -33.36 -19.02
CA LYS A 614 -3.22 -32.80 -20.37
C LYS A 614 -2.92 -31.30 -20.35
N ASP A 615 -2.21 -30.82 -21.38
CA ASP A 615 -1.93 -29.40 -21.64
C ASP A 615 -1.32 -28.63 -20.45
N SER A 616 -0.77 -29.35 -19.48
CA SER A 616 -0.36 -28.81 -18.17
C SER A 616 1.14 -28.62 -18.08
N HIS A 617 1.58 -27.61 -17.33
CA HIS A 617 2.97 -27.16 -17.24
C HIS A 617 3.43 -26.98 -15.79
N PHE A 618 4.72 -27.22 -15.54
CA PHE A 618 5.40 -26.80 -14.32
C PHE A 618 6.74 -26.10 -14.61
N SER A 619 7.00 -24.98 -13.94
CA SER A 619 8.33 -24.35 -13.85
C SER A 619 8.72 -24.03 -12.41
N GLY A 620 10.01 -24.19 -12.09
CA GLY A 620 10.53 -23.98 -10.74
C GLY A 620 11.61 -25.00 -10.33
N VAL A 621 11.60 -25.39 -9.06
CA VAL A 621 12.53 -26.36 -8.44
C VAL A 621 11.75 -27.54 -7.86
N VAL A 622 12.24 -28.76 -8.10
CA VAL A 622 11.68 -30.00 -7.51
C VAL A 622 12.80 -30.79 -6.85
N SER A 623 12.68 -31.12 -5.57
CA SER A 623 13.71 -31.82 -4.79
C SER A 623 13.18 -33.03 -4.02
N GLY A 624 13.87 -34.18 -4.10
CA GLY A 624 13.52 -35.33 -3.28
C GLY A 624 14.55 -36.46 -3.20
N ALA A 625 14.14 -37.60 -2.67
CA ALA A 625 14.93 -38.83 -2.59
C ALA A 625 14.58 -39.79 -3.74
N HIS A 626 13.38 -40.35 -3.80
CA HIS A 626 12.99 -41.34 -4.81
C HIS A 626 11.72 -40.92 -5.58
N PHE A 627 11.57 -41.42 -6.81
CA PHE A 627 10.39 -41.13 -7.65
C PHE A 627 10.17 -39.61 -7.82
N VAL A 628 11.19 -38.91 -8.32
CA VAL A 628 11.17 -37.45 -8.45
C VAL A 628 11.04 -37.07 -9.92
N GLY A 629 10.01 -36.30 -10.27
CA GLY A 629 9.78 -35.84 -11.64
C GLY A 629 9.44 -34.36 -11.70
N GLY A 630 9.98 -33.63 -12.68
CA GLY A 630 9.71 -32.21 -12.81
C GLY A 630 8.22 -31.85 -13.01
N LEU A 631 7.40 -32.76 -13.56
CA LEU A 631 5.94 -32.64 -13.58
C LEU A 631 5.26 -33.62 -12.61
N THR A 632 5.67 -34.89 -12.60
CA THR A 632 5.02 -35.94 -11.80
C THR A 632 6.00 -36.92 -11.19
N GLY A 633 5.90 -37.21 -9.89
CA GLY A 633 6.81 -38.15 -9.20
C GLY A 633 6.70 -39.58 -9.75
N ALA A 634 5.47 -40.11 -9.81
CA ALA A 634 5.16 -41.32 -10.56
C ALA A 634 3.80 -41.22 -11.28
N SER A 635 3.65 -41.95 -12.39
CA SER A 635 2.38 -42.07 -13.11
C SER A 635 2.10 -43.47 -13.63
N SER A 636 0.84 -43.91 -13.47
CA SER A 636 0.28 -45.12 -14.06
C SER A 636 -0.72 -44.81 -15.18
N ALA A 637 -0.82 -43.55 -15.60
CA ALA A 637 -1.86 -43.00 -16.47
C ALA A 637 -1.26 -42.13 -17.60
N SER A 638 -2.11 -41.37 -18.30
CA SER A 638 -1.70 -40.61 -19.50
C SER A 638 -1.24 -39.18 -19.17
N VAL A 639 -0.03 -38.82 -19.62
CA VAL A 639 0.57 -37.47 -19.52
C VAL A 639 0.86 -36.94 -20.94
N THR A 640 -0.04 -36.11 -21.46
CA THR A 640 -0.09 -35.76 -22.89
C THR A 640 -0.08 -34.26 -23.14
N GLU A 641 0.63 -33.81 -24.17
CA GLU A 641 0.75 -32.38 -24.53
C GLU A 641 1.27 -31.53 -23.34
N SER A 642 2.09 -32.12 -22.46
CA SER A 642 2.44 -31.56 -21.15
C SER A 642 3.93 -31.34 -20.99
N SER A 643 4.33 -30.41 -20.11
CA SER A 643 5.73 -29.99 -20.06
C SER A 643 6.28 -29.60 -18.69
N SER A 644 7.60 -29.69 -18.55
CA SER A 644 8.32 -29.29 -17.33
C SER A 644 9.59 -28.51 -17.66
N ALA A 645 9.72 -27.32 -17.08
CA ALA A 645 10.94 -26.53 -17.05
C ALA A 645 11.66 -26.62 -15.68
N ALA A 646 11.31 -27.62 -14.85
CA ALA A 646 11.85 -27.78 -13.49
C ALA A 646 13.36 -28.00 -13.46
N THR A 647 14.06 -27.32 -12.56
CA THR A 647 15.35 -27.82 -12.07
C THR A 647 15.08 -28.92 -11.05
N VAL A 648 15.50 -30.15 -11.35
CA VAL A 648 15.17 -31.34 -10.55
C VAL A 648 16.40 -31.86 -9.83
N THR A 649 16.28 -32.13 -8.53
CA THR A 649 17.34 -32.74 -7.72
C THR A 649 16.84 -33.98 -7.00
N GLY A 650 17.51 -35.12 -7.19
CA GLY A 650 17.20 -36.39 -6.57
C GLY A 650 18.43 -37.06 -5.98
N THR A 651 18.29 -37.71 -4.81
CA THR A 651 19.41 -38.43 -4.17
C THR A 651 19.35 -39.95 -4.35
N GLY A 652 18.16 -40.49 -4.60
CA GLY A 652 17.86 -41.91 -4.83
C GLY A 652 17.52 -42.22 -6.28
N TYR A 653 16.60 -43.18 -6.50
CA TYR A 653 16.32 -43.74 -7.82
C TYR A 653 15.08 -43.14 -8.50
N TYR A 654 15.04 -43.24 -9.84
CA TYR A 654 13.95 -42.80 -10.71
C TYR A 654 13.71 -41.29 -10.62
N ILE A 655 14.73 -40.54 -11.02
CA ILE A 655 14.78 -39.07 -11.02
C ILE A 655 14.66 -38.59 -12.47
N ALA A 656 13.82 -37.60 -12.77
CA ALA A 656 13.61 -37.16 -14.15
C ALA A 656 13.07 -35.75 -14.36
N GLY A 657 13.22 -35.26 -15.59
CA GLY A 657 12.71 -33.95 -16.00
C GLY A 657 11.18 -33.87 -16.11
N LEU A 658 10.47 -34.95 -16.48
CA LEU A 658 9.00 -34.98 -16.58
C LEU A 658 8.38 -35.95 -15.57
N VAL A 659 8.61 -37.25 -15.72
CA VAL A 659 8.00 -38.31 -14.88
C VAL A 659 9.07 -39.19 -14.24
N GLY A 660 9.12 -39.27 -12.91
CA GLY A 660 10.11 -40.11 -12.22
C GLY A 660 9.97 -41.60 -12.56
N TYR A 661 8.79 -42.17 -12.32
CA TYR A 661 8.47 -43.57 -12.64
C TYR A 661 7.16 -43.68 -13.43
N LEU A 662 7.19 -44.37 -14.58
CA LEU A 662 6.05 -44.56 -15.47
C LEU A 662 5.66 -46.05 -15.52
N HIS A 663 4.43 -46.40 -15.19
CA HIS A 663 3.97 -47.80 -15.05
C HIS A 663 3.03 -48.26 -16.17
N SER A 664 2.99 -49.57 -16.43
CA SER A 664 2.44 -50.18 -17.64
C SER A 664 0.92 -50.20 -17.78
N ASP A 665 0.16 -50.13 -16.69
CA ASP A 665 -1.28 -50.45 -16.73
C ASP A 665 -2.06 -49.52 -17.66
N TYR A 666 -1.80 -48.21 -17.60
CA TYR A 666 -2.34 -47.20 -18.54
C TYR A 666 -1.31 -46.10 -18.89
N GLY A 667 -0.02 -46.35 -18.64
CA GLY A 667 1.04 -45.35 -18.82
C GLY A 667 1.27 -44.96 -20.29
N LEU A 668 1.07 -43.68 -20.58
CA LEU A 668 1.37 -43.07 -21.87
C LEU A 668 1.98 -41.69 -21.64
N ILE A 669 3.13 -41.42 -22.25
CA ILE A 669 3.64 -40.06 -22.42
C ILE A 669 3.62 -39.73 -23.91
N ALA A 670 2.86 -38.71 -24.32
CA ALA A 670 2.68 -38.35 -25.72
C ALA A 670 2.77 -36.84 -25.95
N ASN A 671 3.56 -36.40 -26.92
CA ASN A 671 3.72 -34.98 -27.28
C ASN A 671 4.19 -34.09 -26.10
N SER A 672 4.99 -34.65 -25.19
CA SER A 672 5.36 -34.02 -23.91
C SER A 672 6.87 -33.80 -23.80
N TYR A 673 7.33 -32.83 -23.00
CA TYR A 673 8.77 -32.51 -22.93
C TYR A 673 9.28 -31.99 -21.59
N ALA A 674 10.59 -32.17 -21.37
CA ALA A 674 11.33 -31.60 -20.25
C ALA A 674 12.49 -30.72 -20.74
N SER A 675 12.65 -29.52 -20.16
CA SER A 675 13.70 -28.57 -20.55
C SER A 675 14.64 -28.14 -19.42
N GLY A 676 14.27 -28.33 -18.15
CA GLY A 676 15.11 -27.98 -17.01
C GLY A 676 16.20 -28.99 -16.68
N ASN A 677 17.22 -28.57 -15.92
CA ASN A 677 18.40 -29.38 -15.61
C ASN A 677 18.12 -30.36 -14.46
N ILE A 678 18.70 -31.56 -14.54
CA ILE A 678 18.40 -32.68 -13.64
C ILE A 678 19.68 -33.20 -12.99
N THR A 679 19.69 -33.23 -11.65
CA THR A 679 20.77 -33.79 -10.84
C THR A 679 20.28 -35.05 -10.12
N GLY A 680 20.95 -36.17 -10.34
CA GLY A 680 20.69 -37.45 -9.68
C GLY A 680 21.76 -38.52 -9.98
N PRO A 681 21.61 -39.72 -9.38
CA PRO A 681 22.53 -40.85 -9.59
C PRO A 681 22.27 -41.57 -10.93
N SER A 682 22.92 -42.72 -11.15
CA SER A 682 23.02 -43.40 -12.47
C SER A 682 21.71 -43.77 -13.18
N ASN A 683 20.58 -43.78 -12.48
CA ASN A 683 19.28 -44.19 -13.03
C ASN A 683 18.35 -42.97 -13.26
N THR A 684 18.95 -41.80 -13.50
CA THR A 684 18.25 -40.55 -13.81
C THR A 684 17.99 -40.46 -15.31
N GLY A 685 16.85 -39.90 -15.72
CA GLY A 685 16.47 -39.75 -17.13
C GLY A 685 16.05 -38.33 -17.49
N GLY A 686 16.43 -37.85 -18.68
CA GLY A 686 16.06 -36.49 -19.13
C GLY A 686 14.55 -36.23 -19.18
N LEU A 687 13.76 -37.21 -19.60
CA LEU A 687 12.29 -37.17 -19.64
C LEU A 687 11.69 -38.11 -18.58
N VAL A 688 12.14 -39.37 -18.53
CA VAL A 688 11.57 -40.42 -17.65
C VAL A 688 12.66 -41.16 -16.88
N GLY A 689 12.49 -41.34 -15.57
CA GLY A 689 13.50 -41.99 -14.72
C GLY A 689 13.52 -43.50 -14.99
N GLN A 690 12.41 -44.18 -14.72
CA GLN A 690 12.15 -45.53 -15.22
C GLN A 690 10.84 -45.60 -16.01
N ASN A 691 10.89 -46.20 -17.20
CA ASN A 691 9.72 -46.69 -17.92
C ASN A 691 9.54 -48.19 -17.64
N ALA A 692 8.44 -48.58 -16.99
CA ALA A 692 8.11 -49.94 -16.62
C ALA A 692 6.93 -50.47 -17.45
N GLY A 693 7.17 -50.73 -18.74
CA GLY A 693 6.22 -51.34 -19.68
C GLY A 693 5.23 -50.39 -20.36
N ALA A 694 5.40 -49.07 -20.20
CA ALA A 694 4.54 -48.05 -20.78
C ALA A 694 5.07 -47.51 -22.13
N THR A 695 4.27 -46.71 -22.82
CA THR A 695 4.63 -46.10 -24.11
C THR A 695 5.04 -44.64 -23.96
N ILE A 696 6.15 -44.26 -24.58
CA ILE A 696 6.62 -42.88 -24.74
C ILE A 696 6.66 -42.58 -26.25
N THR A 697 5.94 -41.54 -26.69
CA THR A 697 5.83 -41.16 -28.10
C THR A 697 5.88 -39.65 -28.32
N ASN A 698 6.44 -39.18 -29.45
CA ASN A 698 6.50 -37.76 -29.84
C ASN A 698 7.08 -36.82 -28.75
N SER A 699 7.97 -37.32 -27.88
CA SER A 699 8.34 -36.64 -26.63
C SER A 699 9.84 -36.41 -26.51
N PHE A 700 10.27 -35.37 -25.78
CA PHE A 700 11.68 -34.97 -25.80
C PHE A 700 12.26 -34.32 -24.54
N ALA A 701 13.59 -34.45 -24.39
CA ALA A 701 14.36 -33.86 -23.29
C ALA A 701 15.45 -32.90 -23.80
N LEU A 702 15.43 -31.64 -23.34
CA LEU A 702 16.41 -30.62 -23.71
C LEU A 702 17.43 -30.33 -22.59
N GLY A 703 17.04 -30.51 -21.32
CA GLY A 703 17.86 -30.18 -20.15
C GLY A 703 19.02 -31.15 -19.91
N SER A 704 20.08 -30.68 -19.26
CA SER A 704 21.25 -31.53 -18.94
C SER A 704 20.97 -32.48 -17.78
N VAL A 705 21.67 -33.63 -17.78
CA VAL A 705 21.52 -34.70 -16.79
C VAL A 705 22.89 -35.00 -16.15
N SER A 706 23.00 -35.04 -14.82
CA SER A 706 24.28 -35.28 -14.15
C SER A 706 24.85 -36.69 -14.34
N SER A 707 23.99 -37.70 -14.49
CA SER A 707 24.36 -39.12 -14.65
C SER A 707 23.16 -39.92 -15.19
N GLY A 708 23.37 -40.99 -15.95
CA GLY A 708 22.29 -41.83 -16.48
C GLY A 708 21.90 -41.52 -17.94
N GLY A 709 20.61 -41.59 -18.25
CA GLY A 709 20.09 -41.59 -19.62
C GLY A 709 19.60 -40.21 -20.10
N ALA A 710 19.97 -39.82 -21.32
CA ALA A 710 19.57 -38.51 -21.87
C ALA A 710 18.06 -38.36 -22.08
N LEU A 711 17.32 -39.46 -22.33
CA LEU A 711 15.86 -39.46 -22.48
C LEU A 711 15.18 -40.29 -21.39
N VAL A 712 15.53 -41.58 -21.28
CA VAL A 712 15.01 -42.48 -20.25
C VAL A 712 16.19 -43.06 -19.45
N GLY A 713 16.10 -43.06 -18.12
CA GLY A 713 17.15 -43.59 -17.25
C GLY A 713 17.22 -45.12 -17.26
N TYR A 714 16.07 -45.79 -17.22
CA TYR A 714 15.94 -47.24 -17.35
C TYR A 714 14.62 -47.64 -18.05
N ASN A 715 14.68 -48.45 -19.10
CA ASN A 715 13.50 -48.86 -19.87
C ASN A 715 13.26 -50.38 -19.76
N PHE A 716 12.35 -50.78 -18.88
CA PHE A 716 11.97 -52.17 -18.65
C PHE A 716 10.71 -52.52 -19.46
N ASN A 717 10.87 -53.22 -20.57
CA ASN A 717 9.78 -53.69 -21.47
C ASN A 717 8.85 -52.59 -22.04
N GLY A 718 9.18 -51.31 -21.89
CA GLY A 718 8.41 -50.19 -22.43
C GLY A 718 8.78 -49.84 -23.88
N PHE A 719 7.88 -49.15 -24.57
CA PHE A 719 8.07 -48.69 -25.95
C PHE A 719 8.49 -47.22 -25.97
N ILE A 720 9.49 -46.90 -26.79
CA ILE A 720 9.92 -45.53 -27.07
C ILE A 720 9.86 -45.34 -28.59
N ILE A 721 8.99 -44.45 -29.03
CA ILE A 721 8.63 -44.20 -30.43
C ILE A 721 8.86 -42.71 -30.69
N ASP A 722 9.48 -42.35 -31.82
CA ASP A 722 9.66 -40.95 -32.27
C ASP A 722 9.88 -39.95 -31.12
N SER A 723 10.95 -40.16 -30.36
CA SER A 723 11.25 -39.40 -29.14
C SER A 723 12.77 -39.21 -29.02
N TYR A 724 13.23 -38.03 -28.59
CA TYR A 724 14.65 -37.66 -28.66
C TYR A 724 15.13 -36.86 -27.46
N ALA A 725 16.45 -36.83 -27.24
CA ALA A 725 17.06 -35.92 -26.29
C ALA A 725 18.21 -35.13 -26.92
N SER A 726 18.40 -33.88 -26.48
CA SER A 726 19.51 -33.01 -26.89
C SER A 726 20.34 -32.48 -25.71
N GLY A 727 19.94 -32.78 -24.48
CA GLY A 727 20.66 -32.39 -23.27
C GLY A 727 22.00 -33.12 -23.08
N LEU A 728 22.95 -32.45 -22.44
CA LEU A 728 24.28 -33.00 -22.12
C LEU A 728 24.20 -33.97 -20.92
N VAL A 729 24.90 -35.10 -20.99
CA VAL A 729 25.04 -36.05 -19.86
C VAL A 729 26.46 -35.92 -19.27
N ASN A 730 26.57 -35.57 -17.99
CA ASN A 730 27.84 -35.15 -17.37
C ASN A 730 28.53 -36.24 -16.50
N GLY A 731 28.04 -37.48 -16.52
CA GLY A 731 28.51 -38.59 -15.66
C GLY A 731 29.59 -39.46 -16.30
N SER A 732 30.71 -39.69 -15.60
CA SER A 732 31.89 -40.41 -16.10
C SER A 732 31.87 -41.94 -15.94
N GLY A 733 30.68 -42.57 -15.95
CA GLY A 733 30.54 -43.99 -15.58
C GLY A 733 29.45 -44.76 -16.33
N GLN A 734 29.89 -45.72 -17.14
CA GLN A 734 29.11 -46.81 -17.76
C GLN A 734 27.92 -46.40 -18.64
N SER A 735 28.15 -46.49 -19.96
CA SER A 735 27.10 -46.82 -20.92
C SER A 735 26.55 -48.23 -20.62
N LEU A 736 25.61 -48.35 -19.68
CA LEU A 736 24.89 -49.59 -19.44
C LEU A 736 23.87 -49.80 -20.56
N THR A 737 24.20 -50.77 -21.41
CA THR A 737 23.36 -51.29 -22.49
C THR A 737 22.08 -51.93 -21.96
N GLU A 738 21.00 -51.15 -21.87
CA GLU A 738 19.68 -51.46 -22.43
C GLU A 738 18.75 -50.25 -22.27
N GLY A 739 18.98 -49.31 -23.17
CA GLY A 739 18.43 -47.96 -23.18
C GLY A 739 19.11 -47.20 -24.30
N THR A 740 19.18 -47.84 -25.48
CA THR A 740 19.69 -47.19 -26.69
C THR A 740 18.99 -45.85 -26.82
N ALA A 741 19.76 -44.79 -27.05
CA ALA A 741 19.22 -43.70 -27.83
C ALA A 741 18.66 -44.34 -29.11
N VAL A 742 17.33 -44.40 -29.24
CA VAL A 742 16.68 -44.97 -30.42
C VAL A 742 16.86 -43.94 -31.53
N THR A 743 18.07 -43.89 -32.07
CA THR A 743 18.40 -43.26 -33.36
C THR A 743 17.86 -44.15 -34.47
N ASN A 744 16.56 -44.46 -34.42
CA ASN A 744 15.85 -45.22 -35.44
C ASN A 744 14.62 -44.48 -35.95
N SER A 745 14.78 -43.19 -36.16
CA SER A 745 14.18 -42.51 -37.29
C SER A 745 15.08 -41.38 -37.74
N SER A 746 15.00 -41.02 -39.02
CA SER A 746 15.53 -39.76 -39.58
C SER A 746 14.72 -38.54 -39.09
N TRP A 747 14.01 -38.69 -37.96
CA TRP A 747 13.13 -37.73 -37.35
C TRP A 747 13.95 -36.78 -36.48
N LYS A 748 14.29 -35.64 -37.08
CA LYS A 748 14.43 -34.41 -36.29
C LYS A 748 13.08 -33.73 -36.39
N PRO A 749 12.27 -33.68 -35.32
CA PRO A 749 11.00 -32.99 -35.39
C PRO A 749 11.26 -31.52 -35.68
N TYR A 750 10.38 -30.95 -36.49
CA TYR A 750 10.32 -29.51 -36.60
C TYR A 750 9.52 -29.00 -35.41
N ILE A 751 10.08 -28.03 -34.72
CA ILE A 751 9.55 -27.53 -33.45
C ILE A 751 8.77 -26.27 -33.75
N ALA A 752 7.45 -26.31 -33.55
CA ALA A 752 6.63 -25.11 -33.44
C ALA A 752 6.79 -24.58 -32.00
N TYR A 753 7.58 -23.53 -31.83
CA TYR A 753 7.75 -22.85 -30.55
C TYR A 753 6.72 -21.72 -30.43
N PHE A 754 5.68 -21.93 -29.63
CA PHE A 754 4.65 -20.92 -29.41
C PHE A 754 5.07 -19.95 -28.30
N ASP A 755 5.57 -18.78 -28.72
CA ASP A 755 5.82 -17.66 -27.82
C ASP A 755 4.49 -16.96 -27.53
N SER A 756 3.99 -17.09 -26.29
CA SER A 756 2.74 -16.47 -25.88
C SER A 756 2.84 -14.94 -25.71
N ASN A 757 4.01 -14.32 -25.87
CA ASN A 757 4.25 -12.88 -25.65
C ASN A 757 3.65 -12.39 -24.31
N GLY A 758 3.88 -13.16 -23.25
CA GLY A 758 3.37 -12.90 -21.90
C GLY A 758 1.88 -13.18 -21.71
N GLY A 759 1.28 -14.04 -22.53
CA GLY A 759 0.05 -14.77 -22.18
C GLY A 759 0.37 -16.14 -21.55
N THR A 760 -0.66 -16.94 -21.28
CA THR A 760 -0.50 -18.31 -20.76
C THR A 760 0.42 -19.15 -21.63
N THR A 761 1.29 -19.94 -20.99
CA THR A 761 2.24 -20.83 -21.66
C THR A 761 1.52 -21.77 -22.61
N VAL A 762 2.01 -21.87 -23.85
CA VAL A 762 1.50 -22.81 -24.84
C VAL A 762 2.53 -23.91 -25.04
N ASN A 763 2.11 -25.17 -24.89
CA ASN A 763 3.02 -26.30 -24.96
C ASN A 763 3.66 -26.42 -26.36
N ILE A 764 4.99 -26.56 -26.38
CA ILE A 764 5.78 -26.77 -27.59
C ILE A 764 5.39 -28.12 -28.21
N ARG A 765 4.95 -28.13 -29.48
CA ARG A 765 4.68 -29.36 -30.23
C ARG A 765 5.86 -29.76 -31.10
N GLY A 766 6.32 -31.00 -30.93
CA GLY A 766 7.19 -31.69 -31.89
C GLY A 766 6.34 -32.26 -33.02
N LEU A 767 6.68 -31.92 -34.27
CA LEU A 767 5.92 -32.30 -35.46
C LEU A 767 6.79 -33.08 -36.45
N ASN A 768 6.18 -34.02 -37.20
CA ASN A 768 6.91 -34.74 -38.23
C ASN A 768 7.24 -33.82 -39.42
N SER A 769 8.27 -34.18 -40.18
CA SER A 769 8.52 -33.57 -41.48
C SER A 769 7.36 -33.87 -42.43
N GLY A 770 6.59 -32.82 -42.78
CA GLY A 770 5.38 -32.93 -43.60
C GLY A 770 4.08 -32.60 -42.87
N ASP A 771 4.08 -32.54 -41.53
CA ASP A 771 2.87 -32.24 -40.76
C ASP A 771 2.50 -30.75 -40.81
N LEU A 772 1.20 -30.47 -40.80
CA LEU A 772 0.67 -29.15 -40.49
C LEU A 772 0.73 -28.90 -38.98
N VAL A 773 1.10 -27.69 -38.61
CA VAL A 773 0.94 -27.22 -37.23
C VAL A 773 -0.57 -27.15 -36.95
N THR A 774 -1.08 -27.91 -35.99
CA THR A 774 -2.45 -27.70 -35.49
C THR A 774 -2.48 -26.46 -34.61
N ALA A 775 -3.57 -25.68 -34.67
CA ALA A 775 -3.77 -24.55 -33.78
C ALA A 775 -3.73 -25.02 -32.31
N PRO A 776 -2.94 -24.39 -31.43
CA PRO A 776 -3.02 -24.65 -30.00
C PRO A 776 -4.33 -24.09 -29.44
N THR A 777 -4.67 -24.48 -28.22
CA THR A 777 -5.64 -23.76 -27.40
C THR A 777 -5.26 -22.28 -27.37
N GLN A 778 -6.25 -21.40 -27.54
CA GLN A 778 -6.05 -19.96 -27.55
C GLN A 778 -5.48 -19.54 -26.19
N PRO A 779 -4.27 -18.96 -26.12
CA PRO A 779 -3.74 -18.49 -24.86
C PRO A 779 -4.60 -17.34 -24.34
N THR A 780 -4.57 -17.11 -23.03
CA THR A 780 -5.18 -15.93 -22.41
C THR A 780 -4.11 -15.00 -21.85
N LYS A 781 -4.43 -13.71 -21.73
CA LYS A 781 -3.56 -12.71 -21.11
C LYS A 781 -4.44 -11.68 -20.42
N ALA A 782 -4.22 -11.46 -19.13
CA ALA A 782 -5.07 -10.59 -18.32
C ALA A 782 -5.18 -9.20 -18.97
N GLY A 783 -6.41 -8.71 -19.11
CA GLY A 783 -6.72 -7.41 -19.72
C GLY A 783 -6.28 -7.24 -21.18
N HIS A 784 -6.08 -8.33 -21.93
CA HIS A 784 -5.80 -8.28 -23.36
C HIS A 784 -6.68 -9.24 -24.15
N THR A 785 -7.06 -8.83 -25.36
CA THR A 785 -7.74 -9.68 -26.34
C THR A 785 -6.71 -10.35 -27.24
N PHE A 786 -6.75 -11.68 -27.37
CA PHE A 786 -5.90 -12.41 -28.31
C PHE A 786 -6.34 -12.14 -29.76
N VAL A 787 -5.43 -11.63 -30.58
CA VAL A 787 -5.70 -11.24 -31.98
C VAL A 787 -5.41 -12.39 -32.95
N GLY A 788 -4.39 -13.20 -32.65
CA GLY A 788 -3.92 -14.26 -33.56
C GLY A 788 -2.47 -14.66 -33.31
N TRP A 789 -2.03 -15.68 -34.04
CA TRP A 789 -0.66 -16.13 -34.12
C TRP A 789 0.07 -15.46 -35.29
N TYR A 790 1.38 -15.22 -35.14
CA TYR A 790 2.22 -14.48 -36.09
C TYR A 790 3.56 -15.18 -36.32
N SER A 791 4.09 -15.15 -37.54
CA SER A 791 5.33 -15.86 -37.92
C SER A 791 6.61 -15.10 -37.60
N ASP A 792 6.50 -13.88 -37.07
CA ASP A 792 7.61 -12.99 -36.78
C ASP A 792 7.43 -12.30 -35.42
N ALA A 793 8.54 -12.08 -34.71
CA ALA A 793 8.54 -11.37 -33.42
C ALA A 793 8.06 -9.91 -33.52
N GLY A 794 8.05 -9.32 -34.73
CA GLY A 794 7.49 -8.00 -35.01
C GLY A 794 5.96 -7.98 -35.13
N LEU A 795 5.29 -9.14 -35.05
CA LEU A 795 3.84 -9.29 -35.12
C LEU A 795 3.22 -8.65 -36.39
N SER A 796 3.95 -8.75 -37.51
CA SER A 796 3.59 -8.14 -38.79
C SER A 796 2.89 -9.10 -39.75
N THR A 797 3.29 -10.37 -39.75
CA THR A 797 2.80 -11.43 -40.66
C THR A 797 2.02 -12.47 -39.87
N SER A 798 0.70 -12.53 -40.10
CA SER A 798 -0.17 -13.51 -39.43
C SER A 798 0.23 -14.94 -39.84
N TYR A 799 0.33 -15.84 -38.86
CA TYR A 799 0.64 -17.24 -39.07
C TYR A 799 -0.64 -18.03 -39.29
N THR A 800 -0.73 -18.72 -40.43
CA THR A 800 -1.83 -19.61 -40.79
C THR A 800 -1.42 -21.07 -40.63
N PHE A 801 -2.29 -21.86 -40.00
CA PHE A 801 -2.10 -23.28 -39.69
C PHE A 801 -2.26 -24.21 -40.92
N ASP A 802 -2.11 -23.67 -42.12
CA ASP A 802 -2.07 -24.35 -43.42
C ASP A 802 -0.63 -24.50 -43.95
N THR A 803 0.37 -24.04 -43.20
CA THR A 803 1.79 -24.16 -43.54
C THR A 803 2.46 -25.35 -42.85
N VAL A 804 3.11 -26.19 -43.65
CA VAL A 804 3.99 -27.26 -43.15
C VAL A 804 5.29 -26.63 -42.66
N ILE A 805 5.68 -26.91 -41.41
CA ILE A 805 6.97 -26.44 -40.90
C ILE A 805 8.10 -27.38 -41.34
N THR A 806 9.25 -26.80 -41.73
CA THR A 806 10.44 -27.53 -42.20
C THR A 806 11.72 -27.13 -41.47
N ALA A 807 11.59 -26.42 -40.35
CA ALA A 807 12.65 -26.03 -39.43
C ALA A 807 12.06 -25.71 -38.03
N TYR A 808 12.92 -25.45 -37.05
CA TYR A 808 12.50 -24.75 -35.82
C TYR A 808 11.83 -23.43 -36.22
N THR A 809 10.56 -23.25 -35.85
CA THR A 809 9.72 -22.13 -36.26
C THR A 809 9.10 -21.51 -35.02
N PRO A 810 9.56 -20.34 -34.57
CA PRO A 810 8.88 -19.62 -33.50
C PRO A 810 7.63 -18.93 -34.05
N ILE A 811 6.54 -19.01 -33.30
CA ILE A 811 5.21 -18.49 -33.64
C ILE A 811 4.74 -17.66 -32.44
N TYR A 812 4.40 -16.40 -32.70
CA TYR A 812 4.24 -15.37 -31.69
C TYR A 812 2.77 -14.97 -31.51
N ALA A 813 2.27 -14.94 -30.28
CA ALA A 813 0.93 -14.46 -29.98
C ALA A 813 0.86 -12.93 -30.12
N LYS A 814 -0.21 -12.42 -30.74
CA LYS A 814 -0.51 -10.98 -30.77
C LYS A 814 -1.66 -10.64 -29.86
N TRP A 815 -1.49 -9.55 -29.12
CA TRP A 815 -2.42 -9.07 -28.12
C TRP A 815 -2.86 -7.65 -28.45
N LEU A 816 -4.16 -7.40 -28.34
CA LEU A 816 -4.74 -6.06 -28.26
C LEU A 816 -5.00 -5.77 -26.79
N ILE A 817 -4.43 -4.70 -26.24
CA ILE A 817 -4.71 -4.32 -24.85
C ILE A 817 -6.16 -3.84 -24.73
N ASN A 818 -6.88 -4.30 -23.71
CA ASN A 818 -8.28 -3.94 -23.51
C ASN A 818 -8.41 -2.50 -22.99
N SER A 819 -9.54 -1.89 -23.27
CA SER A 819 -9.93 -0.59 -22.71
C SER A 819 -11.23 -0.74 -21.93
N TYR A 820 -11.28 -0.18 -20.73
CA TYR A 820 -12.40 -0.29 -19.81
C TYR A 820 -13.06 1.07 -19.56
N THR A 821 -14.37 1.06 -19.30
CA THR A 821 -15.16 2.28 -19.10
C THR A 821 -15.33 2.54 -17.61
N ILE A 822 -14.96 3.74 -17.19
CA ILE A 822 -15.23 4.29 -15.87
C ILE A 822 -16.46 5.19 -16.01
N THR A 823 -17.52 4.92 -15.24
CA THR A 823 -18.75 5.72 -15.24
C THR A 823 -18.85 6.51 -13.94
N TYR A 824 -19.09 7.80 -14.03
CA TYR A 824 -19.15 8.73 -12.89
C TYR A 824 -20.60 9.07 -12.57
N ASN A 825 -21.13 8.45 -11.53
CA ASN A 825 -22.49 8.66 -11.04
C ASN A 825 -22.51 9.76 -9.97
N SER A 826 -23.19 10.87 -10.25
CA SER A 826 -23.35 12.03 -9.35
C SER A 826 -23.99 11.72 -8.00
N ASN A 827 -24.58 10.53 -7.82
CA ASN A 827 -25.05 9.99 -6.55
C ASN A 827 -25.95 10.98 -5.79
N GLY A 828 -26.92 11.54 -6.51
CA GLY A 828 -27.86 12.53 -5.99
C GLY A 828 -27.40 14.00 -6.05
N GLY A 829 -26.34 14.33 -6.79
CA GLY A 829 -26.02 15.72 -7.15
C GLY A 829 -26.91 16.26 -8.26
N GLU A 830 -27.27 17.55 -8.21
CA GLU A 830 -28.13 18.18 -9.23
C GLU A 830 -27.39 18.48 -10.54
N GLN A 831 -26.05 18.50 -10.53
CA GLN A 831 -25.22 18.56 -11.74
C GLN A 831 -24.32 17.33 -11.81
N ASP A 832 -24.38 16.62 -12.93
CA ASP A 832 -23.52 15.47 -13.20
C ASP A 832 -22.04 15.85 -13.39
N ALA A 833 -21.16 14.85 -13.24
CA ALA A 833 -19.74 15.00 -13.54
C ALA A 833 -19.51 15.20 -15.03
N ASP A 834 -18.52 16.03 -15.39
CA ASP A 834 -18.15 16.29 -16.78
C ASP A 834 -16.69 15.86 -17.05
N PRO A 835 -16.44 14.78 -17.83
CA PRO A 835 -17.42 13.90 -18.47
C PRO A 835 -18.05 12.86 -17.51
N THR A 836 -19.27 12.40 -17.83
CA THR A 836 -19.98 11.35 -17.07
C THR A 836 -19.37 9.95 -17.20
N SER A 837 -18.43 9.77 -18.14
CA SER A 837 -17.62 8.56 -18.24
C SER A 837 -16.31 8.83 -18.96
N GLN A 838 -15.31 7.98 -18.73
CA GLN A 838 -14.09 7.96 -19.53
C GLN A 838 -13.62 6.52 -19.81
N THR A 839 -12.79 6.36 -20.85
CA THR A 839 -12.24 5.06 -21.23
C THR A 839 -10.75 5.02 -20.92
N VAL A 840 -10.33 4.04 -20.13
CA VAL A 840 -8.94 3.87 -19.67
C VAL A 840 -8.39 2.53 -20.16
N ILE A 841 -7.13 2.52 -20.60
CA ILE A 841 -6.45 1.29 -21.04
C ILE A 841 -6.12 0.43 -19.81
N TYR A 842 -6.27 -0.89 -19.94
CA TYR A 842 -5.96 -1.84 -18.88
C TYR A 842 -4.56 -1.62 -18.27
N GLY A 843 -4.49 -1.58 -16.94
CA GLY A 843 -3.23 -1.42 -16.20
C GLY A 843 -2.72 0.02 -16.09
N ASN A 844 -3.32 0.98 -16.82
CA ASN A 844 -3.06 2.40 -16.58
C ASN A 844 -3.85 2.90 -15.37
N THR A 845 -3.40 4.02 -14.79
CA THR A 845 -4.21 4.76 -13.81
C THR A 845 -5.31 5.57 -14.52
N VAL A 846 -6.35 5.96 -13.78
CA VAL A 846 -7.44 6.82 -14.27
C VAL A 846 -6.91 8.15 -14.83
N GLY A 847 -5.87 8.72 -14.23
CA GLY A 847 -5.29 9.98 -14.69
C GLY A 847 -6.19 11.17 -14.32
N SER A 848 -6.71 11.91 -15.31
CA SER A 848 -7.59 13.05 -15.06
C SER A 848 -8.97 12.58 -14.61
N LEU A 849 -9.37 12.90 -13.38
CA LEU A 849 -10.76 12.82 -12.95
C LEU A 849 -11.63 13.86 -13.68
N PRO A 850 -12.95 13.63 -13.83
CA PRO A 850 -13.87 14.61 -14.37
C PRO A 850 -13.97 15.85 -13.46
N VAL A 851 -14.55 16.93 -13.99
CA VAL A 851 -15.05 18.03 -13.17
C VAL A 851 -16.05 17.43 -12.17
N ALA A 852 -15.84 17.73 -10.88
CA ALA A 852 -16.68 17.21 -9.83
C ALA A 852 -18.15 17.60 -10.05
N PRO A 853 -19.11 16.69 -9.80
CA PRO A 853 -20.52 17.04 -9.76
C PRO A 853 -20.74 18.11 -8.68
N THR A 854 -21.86 18.84 -8.77
CA THR A 854 -22.27 19.73 -7.68
C THR A 854 -23.55 19.23 -7.03
N ARG A 855 -23.65 19.43 -5.72
CA ARG A 855 -24.85 19.12 -4.94
C ARG A 855 -25.16 20.26 -3.98
N VAL A 856 -26.40 20.73 -4.01
CA VAL A 856 -26.85 21.86 -3.19
C VAL A 856 -26.71 21.50 -1.70
N GLU A 857 -26.07 22.39 -0.95
CA GLU A 857 -25.76 22.25 0.49
C GLU A 857 -24.91 21.03 0.90
N HIS A 858 -24.15 20.48 -0.04
CA HIS A 858 -23.16 19.43 0.23
C HIS A 858 -21.80 19.78 -0.39
N ILE A 859 -20.74 19.29 0.25
CA ILE A 859 -19.36 19.33 -0.25
C ILE A 859 -19.06 17.99 -0.91
N PHE A 860 -18.59 18.01 -2.16
CA PHE A 860 -18.04 16.84 -2.84
C PHE A 860 -16.71 16.45 -2.19
N THR A 861 -16.60 15.23 -1.65
CA THR A 861 -15.37 14.76 -0.96
C THR A 861 -14.53 13.80 -1.79
N GLY A 862 -15.08 13.18 -2.83
CA GLY A 862 -14.36 12.26 -3.70
C GLY A 862 -15.26 11.27 -4.44
N TRP A 863 -14.63 10.29 -5.10
CA TRP A 863 -15.32 9.17 -5.75
C TRP A 863 -15.09 7.88 -4.94
N THR A 864 -16.09 7.00 -4.95
CA THR A 864 -16.05 5.70 -4.27
C THR A 864 -16.75 4.64 -5.12
N THR A 865 -16.37 3.37 -4.98
CA THR A 865 -16.92 2.26 -5.79
C THR A 865 -18.33 1.83 -5.39
N GLU A 866 -18.90 2.35 -4.30
CA GLU A 866 -20.26 2.04 -3.85
C GLU A 866 -21.11 3.30 -3.58
N ALA A 867 -22.40 3.24 -3.93
CA ALA A 867 -23.34 4.36 -3.81
C ALA A 867 -23.61 4.82 -2.36
N ASN A 868 -23.48 3.90 -1.40
CA ASN A 868 -23.63 4.16 0.04
C ASN A 868 -22.45 4.96 0.64
N GLY A 869 -21.36 5.16 -0.10
CA GLY A 869 -20.14 5.79 0.39
C GLY A 869 -19.14 4.86 1.10
N GLY A 870 -19.45 3.56 1.24
CA GLY A 870 -18.67 2.55 1.97
C GLY A 870 -17.63 1.79 1.13
N GLY A 871 -17.62 1.98 -0.19
CA GLY A 871 -16.67 1.35 -1.11
C GLY A 871 -15.27 1.97 -1.06
N THR A 872 -14.33 1.35 -1.79
CA THR A 872 -12.96 1.86 -1.93
C THR A 872 -12.95 3.27 -2.55
N ALA A 873 -12.11 4.16 -1.99
CA ALA A 873 -11.82 5.45 -2.61
C ALA A 873 -11.28 5.24 -4.04
N PHE A 874 -11.75 6.08 -4.96
CA PHE A 874 -11.42 6.01 -6.37
C PHE A 874 -10.87 7.36 -6.84
N ASP A 875 -9.69 7.36 -7.44
CA ASP A 875 -8.92 8.58 -7.69
C ASP A 875 -8.10 8.52 -8.99
N ALA A 876 -7.33 9.59 -9.24
CA ALA A 876 -6.42 9.73 -10.37
C ALA A 876 -5.32 8.64 -10.44
N ALA A 877 -4.95 8.05 -9.31
CA ALA A 877 -3.90 7.05 -9.17
C ALA A 877 -4.43 5.61 -9.24
N THR A 878 -5.76 5.42 -9.16
CA THR A 878 -6.41 4.11 -9.18
C THR A 878 -6.14 3.40 -10.50
N VAL A 879 -5.61 2.17 -10.43
CA VAL A 879 -5.28 1.35 -11.61
C VAL A 879 -6.52 0.66 -12.15
N VAL A 880 -6.79 0.84 -13.45
CA VAL A 880 -7.99 0.30 -14.09
C VAL A 880 -7.75 -1.13 -14.58
N THR A 881 -8.39 -2.09 -13.93
CA THR A 881 -8.34 -3.52 -14.30
C THR A 881 -9.63 -4.05 -14.93
N GLY A 882 -10.73 -3.28 -14.86
CA GLY A 882 -12.04 -3.60 -15.40
C GLY A 882 -12.93 -2.36 -15.50
N SER A 883 -14.09 -2.47 -16.16
CA SER A 883 -15.08 -1.37 -16.19
C SER A 883 -15.76 -1.25 -14.83
N VAL A 884 -16.00 -0.03 -14.36
CA VAL A 884 -16.56 0.24 -13.02
C VAL A 884 -17.43 1.49 -13.05
N THR A 885 -18.50 1.50 -12.25
CA THR A 885 -19.26 2.72 -11.94
C THR A 885 -18.82 3.20 -10.56
N VAL A 886 -18.50 4.48 -10.44
CA VAL A 886 -18.07 5.13 -9.21
C VAL A 886 -19.02 6.26 -8.88
N TYR A 887 -19.23 6.47 -7.59
CA TYR A 887 -20.29 7.29 -7.03
C TYR A 887 -19.68 8.47 -6.30
N ALA A 888 -20.28 9.65 -6.47
CA ALA A 888 -19.87 10.85 -5.76
C ALA A 888 -20.13 10.70 -4.26
N GLN A 889 -19.14 11.03 -3.45
CA GLN A 889 -19.26 11.09 -2.00
C GLN A 889 -19.53 12.54 -1.58
N TRP A 890 -20.46 12.70 -0.64
CA TRP A 890 -21.00 13.99 -0.23
C TRP A 890 -20.93 14.13 1.30
N THR A 891 -20.44 15.25 1.79
CA THR A 891 -20.59 15.69 3.18
C THR A 891 -21.57 16.85 3.23
N ILE A 892 -22.62 16.76 4.05
CA ILE A 892 -23.61 17.84 4.22
C ILE A 892 -22.92 19.05 4.86
N ASN A 893 -23.26 20.27 4.43
CA ASN A 893 -22.79 21.51 5.05
C ASN A 893 -23.10 21.54 6.57
N SER A 894 -22.27 22.25 7.34
CA SER A 894 -22.56 22.54 8.75
C SER A 894 -22.22 23.99 9.08
N TYR A 895 -22.91 24.55 10.07
CA TYR A 895 -22.86 25.96 10.46
C TYR A 895 -22.70 26.12 11.95
N THR A 896 -22.17 27.28 12.35
CA THR A 896 -21.92 27.63 13.73
C THR A 896 -23.09 28.42 14.32
N VAL A 897 -23.65 27.92 15.41
CA VAL A 897 -24.62 28.65 16.24
C VAL A 897 -23.89 29.25 17.44
N THR A 898 -23.76 30.57 17.45
CA THR A 898 -23.04 31.32 18.49
C THR A 898 -24.02 31.92 19.50
N PHE A 899 -23.77 31.65 20.78
CA PHE A 899 -24.58 32.12 21.89
C PHE A 899 -23.99 33.38 22.50
N ASN A 900 -24.50 34.54 22.09
CA ASN A 900 -24.15 35.80 22.75
C ASN A 900 -24.96 35.95 24.04
N THR A 901 -24.29 35.82 25.19
CA THR A 901 -24.92 35.88 26.51
C THR A 901 -25.14 37.30 27.01
N ASP A 902 -24.77 38.33 26.24
CA ASP A 902 -24.89 39.75 26.55
C ASP A 902 -24.44 40.10 27.99
N GLY A 903 -23.29 39.56 28.38
CA GLY A 903 -22.66 39.76 29.69
C GLY A 903 -23.10 38.79 30.79
N GLY A 904 -23.78 37.68 30.46
CA GLY A 904 -23.94 36.52 31.33
C GLY A 904 -22.79 35.50 31.23
N SER A 905 -22.85 34.43 32.02
CA SER A 905 -21.90 33.31 31.96
C SER A 905 -21.77 32.75 30.54
N PRO A 906 -20.56 32.42 30.05
CA PRO A 906 -20.34 32.00 28.67
C PRO A 906 -21.07 30.69 28.33
N VAL A 907 -21.55 30.60 27.10
CA VAL A 907 -22.16 29.40 26.51
C VAL A 907 -21.35 29.01 25.28
N ILE A 908 -21.08 27.72 25.12
CA ILE A 908 -20.25 27.19 24.03
C ILE A 908 -21.07 27.20 22.72
N SER A 909 -20.47 27.71 21.63
CA SER A 909 -21.08 27.66 20.30
C SER A 909 -21.25 26.21 19.82
N GLN A 910 -22.33 25.94 19.09
CA GLN A 910 -22.61 24.62 18.53
C GLN A 910 -22.29 24.58 17.04
N THR A 911 -21.87 23.42 16.55
CA THR A 911 -21.82 23.13 15.10
C THR A 911 -23.04 22.27 14.78
N VAL A 912 -23.87 22.73 13.84
CA VAL A 912 -25.17 22.11 13.48
C VAL A 912 -25.15 21.82 11.98
N ILE A 913 -25.59 20.62 11.58
CA ILE A 913 -25.67 20.23 10.17
C ILE A 913 -26.76 21.05 9.47
N TYR A 914 -26.62 21.32 8.17
CA TYR A 914 -27.61 22.06 7.38
C TYR A 914 -29.02 21.53 7.61
N ASN A 915 -29.93 22.45 7.93
CA ASN A 915 -31.35 22.21 8.19
C ASN A 915 -31.68 21.37 9.44
N GLU A 916 -30.69 21.01 10.26
CA GLU A 916 -30.91 20.52 11.62
C GLU A 916 -31.14 21.68 12.60
N MET A 917 -31.56 21.34 13.82
CA MET A 917 -31.87 22.28 14.88
C MET A 917 -30.72 22.39 15.88
N ALA A 918 -30.45 23.60 16.36
CA ALA A 918 -29.56 23.79 17.50
C ALA A 918 -30.17 23.17 18.77
N SER A 919 -29.34 22.61 19.64
CA SER A 919 -29.76 22.18 20.98
C SER A 919 -29.92 23.39 21.91
N GLU A 920 -30.95 23.41 22.75
CA GLU A 920 -31.11 24.47 23.75
C GLU A 920 -30.01 24.33 24.84
N PRO A 921 -29.19 25.36 25.08
CA PRO A 921 -28.17 25.31 26.13
C PRO A 921 -28.82 25.47 27.51
N SER A 922 -28.09 25.08 28.55
CA SER A 922 -28.49 25.45 29.92
C SER A 922 -28.58 26.97 30.06
N ALA A 923 -29.62 27.44 30.75
CA ALA A 923 -29.87 28.87 30.93
C ALA A 923 -28.64 29.57 31.55
N PRO A 924 -28.06 30.60 30.90
CA PRO A 924 -26.91 31.30 31.43
C PRO A 924 -27.28 32.07 32.70
N THR A 925 -26.28 32.50 33.46
CA THR A 925 -26.45 33.27 34.70
C THR A 925 -25.83 34.66 34.61
N LYS A 926 -26.50 35.67 35.19
CA LYS A 926 -26.01 37.06 35.25
C LYS A 926 -26.44 37.70 36.57
N ALA A 927 -25.46 38.16 37.36
CA ALA A 927 -25.73 38.64 38.71
C ALA A 927 -26.69 39.85 38.73
N GLY A 928 -27.79 39.74 39.49
CA GLY A 928 -28.82 40.78 39.58
C GLY A 928 -29.87 40.76 38.45
N TYR A 929 -29.87 39.73 37.60
CA TYR A 929 -30.85 39.55 36.52
C TYR A 929 -31.40 38.11 36.49
N ILE A 930 -32.59 37.96 35.91
CA ILE A 930 -33.20 36.68 35.56
C ILE A 930 -33.07 36.51 34.03
N PHE A 931 -32.64 35.33 33.58
CA PHE A 931 -32.63 34.96 32.16
C PHE A 931 -34.07 34.78 31.67
N ALA A 932 -34.43 35.44 30.56
CA ALA A 932 -35.79 35.40 30.01
C ALA A 932 -35.91 34.37 28.88
N ASN A 933 -35.23 34.59 27.76
CA ASN A 933 -35.17 33.66 26.62
C ASN A 933 -34.04 34.04 25.65
N TRP A 934 -33.81 33.20 24.63
CA TRP A 934 -32.94 33.44 23.49
C TRP A 934 -33.70 34.10 22.31
N TYR A 935 -33.04 35.01 21.60
CA TYR A 935 -33.59 35.77 20.48
C TYR A 935 -32.64 35.77 19.27
N THR A 936 -33.17 35.85 18.04
CA THR A 936 -32.34 35.93 16.81
C THR A 936 -31.79 37.32 16.52
N ASP A 937 -32.28 38.34 17.21
CA ASP A 937 -31.98 39.74 16.97
C ASP A 937 -31.66 40.50 18.26
N THR A 938 -30.89 41.58 18.15
CA THR A 938 -30.44 42.42 19.28
C THR A 938 -31.53 43.31 19.86
N ASP A 939 -32.66 43.45 19.18
CA ASP A 939 -33.80 44.26 19.63
C ASP A 939 -34.81 43.40 20.43
N TYR A 940 -34.54 42.08 20.53
CA TYR A 940 -35.35 41.06 21.18
C TYR A 940 -36.79 40.98 20.66
N ALA A 941 -36.96 41.19 19.35
CA ALA A 941 -38.26 41.12 18.68
C ALA A 941 -38.69 39.67 18.35
N THR A 942 -37.72 38.80 18.04
CA THR A 942 -37.97 37.45 17.54
C THR A 942 -37.30 36.39 18.42
N THR A 943 -38.11 35.64 19.18
CA THR A 943 -37.63 34.53 20.01
C THR A 943 -37.06 33.42 19.14
N PHE A 944 -35.89 32.90 19.49
CA PHE A 944 -35.33 31.72 18.83
C PHE A 944 -35.97 30.45 19.36
N HIS A 945 -36.52 29.62 18.49
CA HIS A 945 -37.23 28.38 18.88
C HIS A 945 -36.39 27.15 18.51
N PHE A 946 -35.60 26.64 19.46
CA PHE A 946 -34.71 25.48 19.25
C PHE A 946 -35.44 24.26 18.66
N ALA A 947 -36.70 24.01 19.03
CA ALA A 947 -37.48 22.87 18.55
C ALA A 947 -38.17 23.08 17.18
N SER A 948 -37.95 24.20 16.48
CA SER A 948 -38.57 24.47 15.17
C SER A 948 -37.81 25.41 14.25
N THR A 949 -36.63 25.91 14.64
CA THR A 949 -35.81 26.82 13.81
C THR A 949 -34.61 26.06 13.24
N PRO A 950 -34.66 25.65 11.95
CA PRO A 950 -33.53 24.97 11.31
C PRO A 950 -32.36 25.94 11.08
N ILE A 951 -31.14 25.43 11.17
CA ILE A 951 -29.92 26.18 10.93
C ILE A 951 -29.49 26.01 9.48
N THR A 952 -29.55 27.10 8.71
CA THR A 952 -29.17 27.12 7.29
C THR A 952 -27.99 28.06 6.98
N ALA A 953 -27.44 28.70 8.01
CA ALA A 953 -26.32 29.65 7.95
C ALA A 953 -25.71 29.81 9.35
N ASP A 954 -24.50 30.37 9.43
CA ASP A 954 -23.91 30.78 10.71
C ASP A 954 -24.86 31.76 11.41
N THR A 955 -25.29 31.40 12.62
CA THR A 955 -26.39 32.07 13.32
C THR A 955 -25.92 32.53 14.70
N THR A 956 -26.13 33.80 15.05
CA THR A 956 -25.89 34.30 16.41
C THR A 956 -27.21 34.52 17.11
N ILE A 957 -27.36 34.03 18.34
CA ILE A 957 -28.54 34.21 19.18
C ILE A 957 -28.19 34.87 20.50
N HIS A 958 -29.10 35.73 20.98
CA HIS A 958 -28.87 36.74 22.01
C HIS A 958 -29.70 36.45 23.28
N ALA A 959 -29.11 36.61 24.45
CA ALA A 959 -29.76 36.36 25.74
C ALA A 959 -30.48 37.60 26.29
N LEU A 960 -31.80 37.54 26.49
CA LEU A 960 -32.56 38.61 27.14
C LEU A 960 -32.52 38.47 28.68
N TRP A 961 -32.36 39.61 29.37
CA TRP A 961 -32.19 39.69 30.82
C TRP A 961 -33.17 40.68 31.49
N ILE A 962 -33.83 40.25 32.57
CA ILE A 962 -34.75 41.09 33.37
C ILE A 962 -34.09 41.41 34.72
N SER A 963 -34.00 42.69 35.11
CA SER A 963 -33.27 43.10 36.33
C SER A 963 -34.08 42.94 37.62
N TYR A 964 -33.41 42.67 38.74
CA TYR A 964 -34.04 42.53 40.06
C TYR A 964 -34.58 43.84 40.67
N LEU A 965 -34.27 45.01 40.08
CA LEU A 965 -34.64 46.34 40.60
C LEU A 965 -36.04 46.80 40.12
N GLY A 966 -36.99 45.87 40.03
CA GLY A 966 -38.40 46.13 39.71
C GLY A 966 -39.42 45.54 40.69
N ALA A 967 -38.97 44.84 41.74
CA ALA A 967 -39.82 44.03 42.62
C ALA A 967 -40.22 44.70 43.96
N GLU A 968 -40.08 46.03 44.09
CA GLU A 968 -40.63 46.81 45.21
C GLU A 968 -41.56 47.93 44.72
N ALA A 969 -42.78 47.55 44.34
CA ALA A 969 -43.91 48.47 44.23
C ALA A 969 -45.17 47.82 44.81
N LEU A 970 -45.66 48.39 45.92
CA LEU A 970 -46.90 48.10 46.65
C LEU A 970 -46.93 46.84 47.55
N VAL A 971 -46.56 47.10 48.80
CA VAL A 971 -46.78 46.26 49.99
C VAL A 971 -48.21 46.44 50.55
N ASN A 972 -48.80 45.34 51.05
CA ASN A 972 -49.97 45.23 51.95
C ASN A 972 -51.28 45.97 51.60
N ILE A 973 -52.32 45.18 51.28
CA ILE A 973 -53.42 44.96 52.23
C ILE A 973 -53.74 43.46 52.28
N ALA A 974 -53.33 42.78 53.36
CA ALA A 974 -54.06 41.62 53.83
C ALA A 974 -55.33 42.11 54.56
N GLU A 975 -56.42 41.34 54.46
CA GLU A 975 -57.75 41.65 54.98
C GLU A 975 -58.55 42.74 54.24
N LEU A 976 -59.08 42.37 53.08
CA LEU A 976 -60.52 42.55 52.87
C LEU A 976 -61.14 41.27 52.31
N HIS A 977 -61.53 40.40 53.24
CA HIS A 977 -62.41 39.26 52.98
C HIS A 977 -63.77 39.77 52.47
N GLN A 978 -63.99 39.77 51.15
CA GLN A 978 -65.28 39.43 50.56
C GLN A 978 -65.15 39.10 49.07
N THR A 979 -66.00 38.17 48.62
CA THR A 979 -66.17 37.73 47.22
C THR A 979 -64.93 37.24 46.47
N GLN A 980 -64.55 35.98 46.71
CA GLN A 980 -64.10 35.08 45.63
C GLN A 980 -64.52 33.61 45.86
N VAL A 981 -65.75 33.40 46.36
CA VAL A 981 -66.40 32.08 46.51
C VAL A 981 -67.31 31.80 45.29
N ALA A 982 -66.98 32.34 44.11
CA ALA A 982 -67.94 32.47 43.01
C ALA A 982 -67.43 32.22 41.57
N ILE A 983 -66.17 31.80 41.36
CA ILE A 983 -65.66 31.50 40.00
C ILE A 983 -65.03 30.11 39.89
N ASP A 984 -64.28 29.64 40.89
CA ASP A 984 -63.56 28.35 40.81
C ASP A 984 -64.45 27.11 41.05
N ALA A 985 -65.77 27.30 41.12
CA ALA A 985 -66.79 26.24 41.17
C ALA A 985 -67.70 26.20 39.92
N ALA A 986 -67.39 27.00 38.88
CA ALA A 986 -68.24 27.14 37.69
C ALA A 986 -67.67 26.50 36.41
N TYR A 987 -66.36 26.20 36.35
CA TYR A 987 -65.73 25.63 35.15
C TYR A 987 -65.67 24.09 35.11
N ALA A 988 -65.91 23.43 36.25
CA ALA A 988 -65.92 21.96 36.37
C ALA A 988 -67.29 21.32 36.03
N THR A 989 -68.29 22.11 35.59
CA THR A 989 -69.68 21.64 35.38
C THR A 989 -70.22 21.94 33.98
N VAL A 990 -69.37 22.40 33.05
CA VAL A 990 -69.77 22.81 31.68
C VAL A 990 -69.34 21.79 30.61
N LEU A 991 -68.42 20.87 30.92
CA LEU A 991 -67.90 19.86 29.97
C LEU A 991 -68.50 18.46 30.09
N GLU A 992 -69.43 18.22 31.04
CA GLU A 992 -70.14 16.94 31.20
C GLU A 992 -71.66 17.02 30.92
N LEU A 993 -72.15 18.11 30.31
CA LEU A 993 -73.60 18.31 30.07
C LEU A 993 -74.01 18.64 28.63
N ILE A 994 -73.15 18.37 27.64
CA ILE A 994 -73.51 18.43 26.21
C ILE A 994 -73.05 17.15 25.51
N ASP A 995 -73.65 16.02 25.92
CA ASP A 995 -73.80 14.85 25.06
C ASP A 995 -75.30 14.49 24.95
N SER A 996 -75.69 13.99 23.79
CA SER A 996 -77.03 13.53 23.41
C SER A 996 -78.18 14.55 23.42
N VAL A 997 -78.76 14.81 22.24
CA VAL A 997 -80.12 14.38 21.84
C VAL A 997 -80.53 15.06 20.50
N GLU A 998 -80.33 14.28 19.44
CA GLU A 998 -81.22 14.08 18.28
C GLU A 998 -81.62 15.18 17.26
N LYS A 999 -81.92 14.63 16.07
CA LYS A 999 -82.71 15.13 14.93
C LYS A 999 -81.98 16.08 13.96
N THR A 1000 -81.64 15.65 12.74
CA THR A 1000 -82.44 14.92 11.70
C THR A 1000 -83.64 15.75 11.23
N GLU A 1001 -83.79 15.89 9.90
CA GLU A 1001 -84.80 16.68 9.18
C GLU A 1001 -84.65 18.21 9.18
N LEU A 1002 -83.66 18.70 8.40
CA LEU A 1002 -84.03 19.63 7.32
C LEU A 1002 -83.22 19.38 6.04
N ILE A 1003 -83.41 18.18 5.47
CA ILE A 1003 -83.21 18.00 4.04
C ILE A 1003 -84.27 18.81 3.29
N ALA A 1004 -83.86 19.36 2.14
CA ALA A 1004 -84.66 19.82 1.00
C ALA A 1004 -84.73 21.34 0.74
N ARG A 1005 -84.21 21.69 -0.46
CA ARG A 1005 -84.43 22.91 -1.27
C ARG A 1005 -83.57 24.12 -0.83
N ILE A 1006 -82.72 24.70 -1.69
CA ILE A 1006 -82.60 24.68 -3.17
C ILE A 1006 -81.08 24.61 -3.51
N LEU A 1007 -80.49 23.58 -4.11
CA LEU A 1007 -80.60 22.94 -5.44
C LEU A 1007 -79.97 23.71 -6.62
N ILE A 1008 -79.26 22.96 -7.49
CA ILE A 1008 -78.57 23.34 -8.76
C ILE A 1008 -77.17 23.94 -8.51
N VAL A 1009 -76.02 23.47 -9.05
CA VAL A 1009 -75.56 22.25 -9.80
C VAL A 1009 -73.99 22.28 -9.76
N GLN A 1010 -73.14 21.25 -9.96
CA GLN A 1010 -73.21 19.97 -10.69
C GLN A 1010 -72.39 18.81 -10.02
N ASP A 1011 -72.44 17.65 -10.69
CA ASP A 1011 -71.63 16.40 -10.67
C ASP A 1011 -70.11 16.62 -10.91
N LEU A 1012 -69.13 15.70 -10.77
CA LEU A 1012 -68.85 14.32 -10.27
C LEU A 1012 -67.51 13.92 -11.00
N ILE A 1013 -66.79 12.84 -10.62
CA ILE A 1013 -65.64 12.23 -11.38
C ILE A 1013 -64.30 13.03 -11.25
N ASP A 1014 -63.07 12.48 -11.13
CA ASP A 1014 -62.57 11.08 -11.17
C ASP A 1014 -61.44 10.77 -10.17
N LEU A 1015 -61.12 9.47 -10.03
CA LEU A 1015 -59.86 8.94 -9.51
C LEU A 1015 -59.13 8.23 -10.67
N THR A 1016 -57.79 8.27 -10.68
CA THR A 1016 -56.87 7.62 -11.65
C THR A 1016 -56.72 8.25 -13.05
N THR A 1017 -55.47 8.54 -13.41
CA THR A 1017 -54.97 8.46 -14.78
C THR A 1017 -53.55 7.88 -14.74
N ILE A 1018 -53.44 6.57 -15.01
CA ILE A 1018 -52.24 6.02 -15.64
C ILE A 1018 -52.31 6.47 -17.11
N GLU A 1019 -51.21 6.99 -17.65
CA GLU A 1019 -51.22 7.47 -19.05
C GLU A 1019 -51.32 6.28 -20.02
N ILE A 1020 -52.09 6.47 -21.09
CA ILE A 1020 -52.34 5.43 -22.11
C ILE A 1020 -51.02 4.97 -22.77
N ASP A 1021 -50.01 5.83 -22.82
CA ASP A 1021 -48.71 5.54 -23.43
C ASP A 1021 -47.93 4.46 -22.66
N ASP A 1022 -48.07 4.35 -21.33
CA ASP A 1022 -47.46 3.26 -20.54
C ASP A 1022 -48.13 1.91 -20.83
N ILE A 1023 -49.45 1.90 -21.03
CA ILE A 1023 -50.22 0.70 -21.38
C ILE A 1023 -49.86 0.24 -22.81
N VAL A 1024 -49.71 1.17 -23.75
CA VAL A 1024 -49.26 0.88 -25.13
C VAL A 1024 -47.82 0.34 -25.14
N LYS A 1025 -46.94 0.89 -24.28
CA LYS A 1025 -45.56 0.41 -24.13
C LYS A 1025 -45.51 -1.04 -23.63
N LEU A 1026 -46.25 -1.37 -22.57
CA LEU A 1026 -46.30 -2.73 -22.00
C LEU A 1026 -46.90 -3.79 -22.94
N ILE A 1027 -47.81 -3.39 -23.84
CA ILE A 1027 -48.33 -4.26 -24.91
C ILE A 1027 -47.28 -4.46 -26.03
N THR A 1028 -46.49 -3.43 -26.33
CA THR A 1028 -45.47 -3.48 -27.40
C THR A 1028 -44.23 -4.28 -26.99
N GLU A 1029 -43.88 -4.30 -25.70
CA GLU A 1029 -42.77 -5.06 -25.12
C GLU A 1029 -43.10 -6.56 -24.89
N GLY A 1030 -44.35 -6.98 -25.15
CA GLY A 1030 -44.77 -8.39 -25.17
C GLY A 1030 -45.12 -9.01 -23.80
N THR A 1031 -45.13 -8.19 -22.74
CA THR A 1031 -45.33 -8.64 -21.34
C THR A 1031 -46.81 -8.85 -20.98
N LEU A 1032 -47.74 -8.25 -21.73
CA LEU A 1032 -49.19 -8.35 -21.56
C LEU A 1032 -49.83 -9.02 -22.79
N GLN A 1033 -50.60 -10.10 -22.60
CA GLN A 1033 -51.34 -10.76 -23.69
C GLN A 1033 -52.83 -10.40 -23.66
N GLN A 1034 -53.42 -10.25 -24.84
CA GLN A 1034 -54.79 -9.73 -25.00
C GLN A 1034 -55.91 -10.62 -24.42
N LYS A 1035 -55.61 -11.81 -23.89
CA LYS A 1035 -56.61 -12.66 -23.24
C LYS A 1035 -56.94 -12.20 -21.80
N ASP A 1036 -56.07 -11.41 -21.19
CA ASP A 1036 -56.10 -11.07 -19.76
C ASP A 1036 -56.85 -9.75 -19.47
N ILE A 1037 -57.69 -9.30 -20.43
CA ILE A 1037 -58.49 -8.08 -20.37
C ILE A 1037 -59.97 -8.45 -20.63
N ASN A 1038 -60.86 -8.10 -19.70
CA ASN A 1038 -62.30 -8.31 -19.88
C ASN A 1038 -62.88 -7.37 -20.96
N GLN A 1039 -64.05 -7.71 -21.52
CA GLN A 1039 -64.65 -6.94 -22.62
C GLN A 1039 -65.04 -5.49 -22.26
N ASP A 1040 -65.01 -5.13 -20.97
CA ASP A 1040 -65.23 -3.78 -20.44
C ASP A 1040 -63.92 -3.01 -20.11
N GLY A 1041 -62.76 -3.63 -20.30
CA GLY A 1041 -61.45 -3.03 -20.01
C GLY A 1041 -60.98 -3.17 -18.56
N SER A 1042 -61.68 -3.93 -17.71
CA SER A 1042 -61.28 -4.17 -16.32
C SER A 1042 -60.32 -5.37 -16.17
N PHE A 1043 -59.41 -5.27 -15.19
CA PHE A 1043 -58.51 -6.36 -14.75
C PHE A 1043 -59.08 -7.06 -13.50
N ASP A 1044 -58.85 -8.37 -13.36
CA ASP A 1044 -59.25 -9.09 -12.15
C ASP A 1044 -58.33 -8.76 -10.96
N SER A 1045 -58.94 -8.61 -9.78
CA SER A 1045 -58.31 -8.25 -8.52
C SER A 1045 -57.17 -9.20 -8.08
N LEU A 1046 -57.21 -10.46 -8.53
CA LEU A 1046 -56.19 -11.45 -8.20
C LEU A 1046 -54.88 -11.25 -8.98
N ASP A 1047 -54.96 -10.82 -10.24
CA ASP A 1047 -53.78 -10.59 -11.09
C ASP A 1047 -53.06 -9.29 -10.71
N VAL A 1048 -53.77 -8.28 -10.21
CA VAL A 1048 -53.16 -7.06 -9.65
C VAL A 1048 -52.35 -7.36 -8.38
N GLN A 1049 -52.78 -8.31 -7.54
CA GLN A 1049 -51.98 -8.77 -6.41
C GLN A 1049 -50.71 -9.52 -6.85
N ILE A 1050 -50.79 -10.35 -7.88
CA ILE A 1050 -49.64 -11.08 -8.43
C ILE A 1050 -48.67 -10.11 -9.14
N MET A 1051 -49.18 -9.04 -9.76
CA MET A 1051 -48.36 -7.98 -10.37
C MET A 1051 -47.60 -7.19 -9.29
N LEU A 1052 -48.25 -6.80 -8.19
CA LEU A 1052 -47.60 -6.13 -7.06
C LEU A 1052 -46.55 -7.03 -6.38
N GLN A 1053 -46.81 -8.34 -6.25
CA GLN A 1053 -45.85 -9.32 -5.72
C GLN A 1053 -44.64 -9.62 -6.65
N ARG A 1054 -44.62 -9.09 -7.87
CA ARG A 1054 -43.47 -9.18 -8.79
C ARG A 1054 -42.69 -7.86 -8.91
N ILE A 1055 -43.19 -6.80 -8.26
CA ILE A 1055 -42.58 -5.46 -8.22
C ILE A 1055 -41.94 -5.21 -6.84
N SER A 1056 -42.36 -5.95 -5.80
CA SER A 1056 -41.62 -6.17 -4.55
C SER A 1056 -40.59 -7.29 -4.67
#